data_AF-G2FCD2-F1
#
_entry.id   AF-G2FCD2-F1
#
_cell.length_a   1.000
_cell.length_b   1.000
_cell.length_c   1.000
_cell.angle_alpha   90.00
_cell.angle_beta   90.00
_cell.angle_gamma   90.00
#
_symmetry.space_group_name_H-M   'P 1'
#
loop_
_entity.id
_entity.type
_entity.pdbx_description
1 polymer ?
#
loop_
_entity_poly.entity_id
_entity_poly.type
_entity_poly.pdbx_seq_one_letter_code
_entity_poly.pdbx_strand_id
1 'polypeptide(L)'
;MKSFRIPAFWQAVLVIVIAYLVFDNAFPPLLPKTLMIQYMIITIIGVLLYFSFDDARWTEFQAPVLATLRNDNLMVVRWALLIIIPAIIGYTVYGMVKPSNEAPVELRQVHPAPPASVKAYGKSFDLALLENPIREEIIKTLSSDKEAGWEKYKEAVSAGRDVYYQNCFYCHGDLLNGQGHYAQGFNPQPINFQDPTIIPQLQESFLFWRITTGGPGLPKEGTPWNSAMPVWHEMLSEEDVWNVITFLFDYNGQVPRIWDPAVSKQVTGMKDQVLAQRKQIQGQELYEFRCQVCHGEQGAGDGIAAEHMYPKPRDFSLALFKYKTSPGTKLPRDKDLFNTIKFGLTGTAMPGWGPLMTDEQIRSLIPVIKRFDITSAWSPEEADEDAFDDDGHYTKDDFRKITDVEPLAGQIPYSEESVVKGREAFLKSCKECHGKEGRGNIVSGKKLEDDWGNRIWPRDLTKPWTWRSTQSTAAAEQERDETIKAIYTRLSIGIPGTPMPAHRAVEEGNKDPVSLEDRWHIANFVYSLRETTVQPKDGAVVTGTKVEGDLPSSAEDARWNSASAVTLHLVPNIIKEDRLFTPLNDAVTVRALYNDQEIGFLLEVDDRTESRPGIDYFTDLQDESKEMHSDAFAIQFPLEDAYMSSPMVEKPLYRHGDKSHHTTIWYWNAGSVEPKREAQAMLLEGSGPDAKLKFREDDKSLKASGSWKNGKWQVVMRRPLSGGEQGDIDFAEGQFMPISFANWDGSNGEVGSKHTLSTWYWLLLPPEIDYVYIYGMPLGVALLVFLAGILLVRSQRRKT
;
A
#
# COMPACT_ATOMS: atom_id res chain seq x y z
N MET A 1 15.54 46.98 44.94
CA MET A 1 15.58 46.19 43.68
C MET A 1 15.15 47.10 42.55
N LYS A 2 16.06 47.50 41.63
CA LYS A 2 15.65 48.22 40.41
C LYS A 2 14.92 47.21 39.52
N SER A 3 13.65 47.48 39.19
CA SER A 3 12.86 46.62 38.31
C SER A 3 13.55 46.50 36.96
N PHE A 4 13.87 45.29 36.55
CA PHE A 4 14.40 44.99 35.22
C PHE A 4 13.29 45.27 34.21
N ARG A 5 13.34 46.42 33.52
CA ARG A 5 12.32 46.81 32.52
C ARG A 5 12.90 46.54 31.13
N ILE A 6 12.28 45.60 30.40
CA ILE A 6 12.67 45.27 29.03
C ILE A 6 12.32 46.48 28.13
N PRO A 7 13.23 46.99 27.28
CA PRO A 7 12.94 48.11 26.39
C PRO A 7 11.84 47.80 25.38
N ALA A 8 11.10 48.83 24.94
CA ALA A 8 9.96 48.70 24.02
C ALA A 8 10.25 47.83 22.76
N PHE A 9 11.42 47.99 22.13
CA PHE A 9 11.83 47.16 20.98
C PHE A 9 11.90 45.67 21.30
N TRP A 10 12.52 45.31 22.42
CA TRP A 10 12.68 43.91 22.84
C TRP A 10 11.37 43.32 23.36
N GLN A 11 10.47 44.14 23.90
CA GLN A 11 9.10 43.71 24.19
C GLN A 11 8.35 43.33 22.92
N ALA A 12 8.44 44.15 21.87
CA ALA A 12 7.81 43.86 20.57
C ALA A 12 8.35 42.56 19.96
N VAL A 13 9.67 42.38 19.94
CA VAL A 13 10.31 41.14 19.45
C VAL A 13 9.85 39.93 20.26
N LEU A 14 9.82 40.04 21.58
CA LEU A 14 9.41 38.96 22.47
C LEU A 14 7.95 38.56 22.25
N VAL A 15 7.05 39.53 22.05
CA VAL A 15 5.63 39.26 21.72
C VAL A 15 5.51 38.53 20.39
N ILE A 16 6.23 38.96 19.35
CA ILE A 16 6.21 38.31 18.04
C ILE A 16 6.76 36.87 18.12
N VAL A 17 7.86 36.66 18.84
CA VAL A 17 8.48 35.33 19.01
C VAL A 17 7.56 34.40 19.80
N ILE A 18 6.95 34.88 20.89
CA ILE A 18 5.99 34.09 21.68
C ILE A 18 4.77 33.75 20.83
N ALA A 19 4.21 34.71 20.09
CA ALA A 19 3.07 34.47 19.22
C ALA A 19 3.38 33.40 18.16
N TYR A 20 4.56 33.48 17.52
CA TYR A 20 5.02 32.45 16.59
C TYR A 20 5.09 31.07 17.27
N LEU A 21 5.75 30.96 18.43
CA LEU A 21 5.87 29.70 19.15
C LEU A 21 4.51 29.13 19.56
N VAL A 22 3.58 29.99 19.97
CA VAL A 22 2.20 29.59 20.30
C VAL A 22 1.47 29.08 19.06
N PHE A 23 1.49 29.80 17.95
CA PHE A 23 0.83 29.34 16.74
C PHE A 23 1.43 28.05 16.19
N ASP A 24 2.76 27.90 16.30
CA ASP A 24 3.51 26.75 15.82
C ASP A 24 3.33 25.51 16.71
N ASN A 25 3.08 25.66 18.01
CA ASN A 25 3.10 24.53 18.95
C ASN A 25 1.78 24.28 19.70
N ALA A 26 0.89 25.27 19.82
CA ALA A 26 -0.31 25.17 20.66
C ALA A 26 -1.55 24.60 19.94
N PHE A 27 -1.54 24.50 18.61
CA PHE A 27 -2.68 24.04 17.81
C PHE A 27 -2.30 22.83 16.94
N PRO A 28 -2.47 21.59 17.43
CA PRO A 28 -2.42 20.37 16.62
C PRO A 28 -3.79 20.06 15.98
N PRO A 29 -3.88 19.72 14.67
CA PRO A 29 -2.78 19.64 13.70
C PRO A 29 -2.19 21.01 13.37
N LEU A 30 -0.88 21.06 13.11
CA LEU A 30 -0.10 22.28 12.86
C LEU A 30 -0.80 23.18 11.83
N LEU A 31 -0.90 24.48 12.16
CA LEU A 31 -1.56 25.46 11.29
C LEU A 31 -0.92 25.48 9.89
N PRO A 32 -1.73 25.48 8.80
CA PRO A 32 -1.20 25.63 7.45
C PRO A 32 -0.33 26.88 7.32
N LYS A 33 0.80 26.80 6.59
CA LYS A 33 1.76 27.90 6.46
C LYS A 33 1.10 29.23 6.05
N THR A 34 0.10 29.19 5.19
CA THR A 34 -0.64 30.38 4.75
C THR A 34 -1.39 31.05 5.91
N LEU A 35 -2.05 30.26 6.77
CA LEU A 35 -2.79 30.77 7.92
C LEU A 35 -1.83 31.32 8.99
N MET A 36 -0.70 30.61 9.21
CA MET A 36 0.39 31.08 10.06
C MET A 36 0.91 32.44 9.60
N ILE A 37 1.19 32.61 8.30
CA ILE A 37 1.63 33.89 7.73
C ILE A 37 0.59 34.98 7.98
N GLN A 38 -0.70 34.71 7.74
CA GLN A 38 -1.77 35.68 7.97
C GLN A 38 -1.84 36.12 9.45
N TYR A 39 -1.81 35.18 10.39
CA TYR A 39 -1.83 35.49 11.82
C TYR A 39 -0.58 36.23 12.28
N MET A 40 0.59 35.88 11.74
CA MET A 40 1.82 36.61 12.03
C MET A 40 1.80 38.03 11.46
N ILE A 41 1.25 38.25 10.26
CA ILE A 41 1.06 39.61 9.70
C ILE A 41 0.15 40.44 10.60
N ILE A 42 -1.01 39.89 11.00
CA ILE A 42 -1.95 40.58 11.90
C ILE A 42 -1.27 40.90 13.23
N THR A 43 -0.52 39.95 13.79
CA THR A 43 0.23 40.13 15.05
C THR A 43 1.27 41.23 14.92
N ILE A 44 2.06 41.24 13.85
CA ILE A 44 3.09 42.27 13.61
C ILE A 44 2.45 43.64 13.46
N ILE A 45 1.36 43.76 12.69
CA ILE A 45 0.61 45.02 12.54
C ILE A 45 0.08 45.49 13.90
N GLY A 46 -0.52 44.60 14.68
CA GLY A 46 -1.03 44.92 16.02
C GLY A 46 0.07 45.40 16.97
N VAL A 47 1.22 44.75 16.97
CA VAL A 47 2.40 45.15 17.75
C VAL A 47 2.89 46.54 17.31
N LEU A 48 3.03 46.78 16.00
CA LEU A 48 3.47 48.08 15.47
C LEU A 48 2.47 49.19 15.81
N LEU A 49 1.17 48.95 15.68
CA LEU A 49 0.12 49.90 16.06
C LEU A 49 0.17 50.23 17.56
N TYR A 50 0.35 49.22 18.41
CA TYR A 50 0.46 49.42 19.86
C TYR A 50 1.64 50.34 20.25
N PHE A 51 2.81 50.12 19.66
CA PHE A 51 4.00 50.93 19.95
C PHE A 51 4.02 52.29 19.24
N SER A 52 3.31 52.44 18.12
CA SER A 52 3.20 53.72 17.39
C SER A 52 2.08 54.63 17.90
N PHE A 53 1.19 54.14 18.76
CA PHE A 53 0.10 54.92 19.34
C PHE A 53 0.55 56.01 20.32
N ASP A 54 1.77 55.90 20.86
CA ASP A 54 2.31 56.78 21.90
C ASP A 54 3.73 57.23 21.52
N ASP A 55 3.94 58.54 21.39
CA ASP A 55 5.20 59.11 20.89
C ASP A 55 6.41 58.71 21.74
N ALA A 56 6.24 58.58 23.06
CA ALA A 56 7.33 58.19 23.96
C ALA A 56 7.71 56.71 23.75
N ARG A 57 6.73 55.82 23.65
CA ARG A 57 6.94 54.40 23.33
C ARG A 57 7.50 54.19 21.94
N TRP A 58 7.05 54.97 20.96
CA TRP A 58 7.55 54.89 19.60
C TRP A 58 9.01 55.32 19.50
N THR A 59 9.38 56.39 20.21
CA THR A 59 10.76 56.86 20.31
C THR A 59 11.65 55.81 20.97
N GLU A 60 11.18 55.18 22.07
CA GLU A 60 11.89 54.09 22.75
C GLU A 60 12.02 52.84 21.86
N PHE A 61 10.99 52.51 21.08
CA PHE A 61 10.97 51.39 20.14
C PHE A 61 11.98 51.58 19.00
N GLN A 62 12.08 52.79 18.45
CA GLN A 62 13.01 53.10 17.36
C GLN A 62 14.47 53.25 17.83
N ALA A 63 14.70 53.55 19.12
CA ALA A 63 16.02 53.88 19.64
C ALA A 63 17.11 52.83 19.32
N PRO A 64 16.90 51.51 19.47
CA PRO A 64 17.91 50.51 19.12
C PRO A 64 18.21 50.45 17.63
N VAL A 65 17.18 50.60 16.78
CA VAL A 65 17.33 50.61 15.31
C VAL A 65 18.12 51.83 14.87
N LEU A 66 17.76 53.01 15.36
CA LEU A 66 18.45 54.26 15.07
C LEU A 66 19.89 54.25 15.63
N ALA A 67 20.11 53.68 16.81
CA ALA A 67 21.44 53.51 17.39
C ALA A 67 22.32 52.63 16.49
N THR A 68 21.83 51.49 16.01
CA THR A 68 22.59 50.63 15.09
C THR A 68 22.90 51.32 13.76
N LEU A 69 22.00 52.15 13.24
CA LEU A 69 22.21 52.90 11.99
C LEU A 69 23.16 54.10 12.14
N ARG A 70 23.20 54.75 13.31
CA ARG A 70 23.92 56.03 13.53
C ARG A 70 25.22 55.89 14.33
N ASN A 71 25.27 55.03 15.35
CA ASN A 71 26.38 54.93 16.29
C ASN A 71 27.56 54.13 15.74
N ASP A 72 28.75 54.72 15.69
CA ASP A 72 29.97 54.10 15.16
C ASP A 72 30.47 52.90 16.00
N ASN A 73 30.18 52.87 17.30
CA ASN A 73 30.52 51.71 18.16
C ASN A 73 29.74 50.44 17.80
N LEU A 74 28.66 50.57 17.02
CA LEU A 74 27.83 49.45 16.54
C LEU A 74 28.13 49.10 15.07
N MET A 75 29.26 49.55 14.52
CA MET A 75 29.62 49.30 13.11
C MET A 75 29.61 47.81 12.74
N VAL A 76 30.13 46.94 13.61
CA VAL A 76 30.13 45.48 13.37
C VAL A 76 28.70 44.94 13.29
N VAL A 77 27.82 45.32 14.22
CA VAL A 77 26.42 44.91 14.26
C VAL A 77 25.67 45.43 13.02
N ARG A 78 25.95 46.66 12.61
CA ARG A 78 25.37 47.28 11.41
C ARG A 78 25.74 46.51 10.14
N TRP A 79 27.02 46.19 9.96
CA TRP A 79 27.48 45.40 8.82
C TRP A 79 26.94 43.97 8.86
N ALA A 80 26.86 43.35 10.04
CA ALA A 80 26.23 42.04 10.20
C ALA A 80 24.77 42.07 9.71
N LEU A 81 23.97 43.06 10.14
CA LEU A 81 22.58 43.20 9.68
C LEU A 81 22.48 43.51 8.19
N LEU A 82 23.35 44.39 7.67
CA LEU A 82 23.38 44.72 6.24
C LEU A 82 23.71 43.51 5.37
N ILE A 83 24.41 42.49 5.89
CA ILE A 83 24.73 41.28 5.13
C ILE A 83 23.66 40.20 5.36
N ILE A 84 23.30 39.95 6.62
CA ILE A 84 22.39 38.87 7.01
C ILE A 84 20.98 39.09 6.45
N ILE A 85 20.44 40.32 6.51
CA ILE A 85 19.07 40.58 6.05
C ILE A 85 18.93 40.32 4.53
N PRO A 86 19.78 40.91 3.66
CA PRO A 86 19.83 40.53 2.24
C PRO A 86 20.06 39.05 1.99
N ALA A 87 20.93 38.39 2.75
CA ALA A 87 21.20 36.96 2.58
C ALA A 87 19.96 36.11 2.90
N ILE A 88 19.23 36.42 3.97
CA ILE A 88 17.97 35.74 4.33
C ILE A 88 16.91 35.98 3.26
N ILE A 89 16.76 37.23 2.79
CA ILE A 89 15.77 37.55 1.74
C ILE A 89 16.15 36.85 0.43
N GLY A 90 17.42 36.89 0.03
CA GLY A 90 17.92 36.16 -1.13
C GLY A 90 17.66 34.66 -1.01
N TYR A 91 17.98 34.05 0.14
CA TYR A 91 17.68 32.64 0.40
C TYR A 91 16.19 32.33 0.33
N THR A 92 15.34 33.23 0.84
CA THR A 92 13.88 33.10 0.78
C THR A 92 13.37 33.15 -0.66
N VAL A 93 13.84 34.13 -1.45
CA VAL A 93 13.51 34.25 -2.88
C VAL A 93 14.00 33.03 -3.65
N TYR A 94 15.20 32.52 -3.34
CA TYR A 94 15.72 31.28 -3.91
C TYR A 94 14.78 30.11 -3.64
N GLY A 95 14.29 29.96 -2.41
CA GLY A 95 13.31 28.95 -2.05
C GLY A 95 11.96 29.11 -2.78
N MET A 96 11.59 30.31 -3.21
CA MET A 96 10.36 30.57 -3.98
C MET A 96 10.52 30.32 -5.48
N VAL A 97 11.69 30.59 -6.06
CA VAL A 97 11.93 30.42 -7.51
C VAL A 97 12.51 29.07 -7.87
N LYS A 98 13.09 28.35 -6.92
CA LYS A 98 13.63 27.00 -7.15
C LYS A 98 12.47 26.06 -7.53
N PRO A 99 12.57 25.34 -8.67
CA PRO A 99 11.59 24.33 -9.04
C PRO A 99 11.40 23.27 -7.94
N SER A 100 10.15 22.89 -7.68
CA SER A 100 9.81 21.78 -6.79
C SER A 100 9.67 20.50 -7.60
N ASN A 101 10.37 19.44 -7.18
CA ASN A 101 10.17 18.08 -7.69
C ASN A 101 9.32 17.24 -6.72
N GLU A 102 8.79 17.86 -5.67
CA GLU A 102 7.87 17.20 -4.73
C GLU A 102 6.45 17.24 -5.29
N ALA A 103 5.77 16.09 -5.25
CA ALA A 103 4.40 15.97 -5.71
C ALA A 103 3.46 16.97 -5.01
N PRO A 104 2.41 17.48 -5.70
CA PRO A 104 1.43 18.36 -5.09
C PRO A 104 0.75 17.72 -3.87
N VAL A 105 0.47 18.53 -2.85
CA VAL A 105 -0.25 18.06 -1.66
C VAL A 105 -1.72 17.84 -2.01
N GLU A 106 -2.18 16.60 -1.89
CA GLU A 106 -3.58 16.22 -2.10
C GLU A 106 -4.38 16.42 -0.81
N LEU A 107 -4.89 17.65 -0.62
CA LEU A 107 -5.78 17.96 0.49
C LEU A 107 -7.16 17.35 0.25
N ARG A 108 -7.54 16.38 1.09
CA ARG A 108 -8.87 15.75 1.05
C ARG A 108 -9.52 15.77 2.43
N GLN A 109 -10.83 15.93 2.48
CA GLN A 109 -11.59 15.68 3.71
C GLN A 109 -11.82 14.16 3.85
N VAL A 110 -11.23 13.54 4.87
CA VAL A 110 -11.32 12.08 5.09
C VAL A 110 -12.77 11.63 5.38
N HIS A 111 -13.56 12.49 6.03
CA HIS A 111 -14.97 12.28 6.33
C HIS A 111 -15.80 13.44 5.77
N PRO A 112 -16.16 13.40 4.47
CA PRO A 112 -17.02 14.43 3.90
C PRO A 112 -18.38 14.42 4.59
N ALA A 113 -19.04 15.58 4.62
CA ALA A 113 -20.40 15.65 5.15
C ALA A 113 -21.33 14.74 4.33
N PRO A 114 -22.17 13.91 4.98
CA PRO A 114 -23.11 13.07 4.25
C PRO A 114 -24.12 13.94 3.50
N PRO A 115 -24.60 13.51 2.32
CA PRO A 115 -25.72 14.18 1.66
C PRO A 115 -26.98 14.07 2.53
N ALA A 116 -27.98 14.93 2.28
CA ALA A 116 -29.25 14.84 3.01
C ALA A 116 -29.98 13.51 2.73
N SER A 117 -29.85 12.98 1.51
CA SER A 117 -30.43 11.69 1.14
C SER A 117 -29.55 10.94 0.14
N VAL A 118 -29.73 9.61 0.10
CA VAL A 118 -29.09 8.72 -0.86
C VAL A 118 -30.15 7.88 -1.58
N LYS A 119 -29.97 7.65 -2.88
CA LYS A 119 -30.79 6.71 -3.66
C LYS A 119 -30.04 5.39 -3.81
N ALA A 120 -30.66 4.31 -3.35
CA ALA A 120 -30.15 2.96 -3.51
C ALA A 120 -31.32 1.96 -3.43
N TYR A 121 -31.14 0.76 -3.98
CA TYR A 121 -32.18 -0.29 -3.95
C TYR A 121 -33.56 0.18 -4.47
N GLY A 122 -33.56 1.09 -5.46
CA GLY A 122 -34.79 1.65 -6.04
C GLY A 122 -35.56 2.63 -5.13
N LYS A 123 -35.04 2.98 -3.95
CA LYS A 123 -35.67 3.91 -2.99
C LYS A 123 -34.73 5.03 -2.55
N SER A 124 -35.29 6.04 -1.89
CA SER A 124 -34.56 7.18 -1.34
C SER A 124 -34.52 7.07 0.18
N PHE A 125 -33.33 7.21 0.76
CA PHE A 125 -33.11 7.16 2.20
C PHE A 125 -32.75 8.56 2.71
N ASP A 126 -33.41 9.02 3.77
CA ASP A 126 -33.04 10.23 4.51
C ASP A 126 -31.97 9.86 5.55
N LEU A 127 -30.73 10.31 5.34
CA LEU A 127 -29.60 9.88 6.19
C LEU A 127 -29.66 10.47 7.60
N ALA A 128 -30.46 11.52 7.84
CA ALA A 128 -30.64 12.10 9.16
C ALA A 128 -31.61 11.28 10.04
N LEU A 129 -32.53 10.54 9.42
CA LEU A 129 -33.56 9.73 10.07
C LEU A 129 -33.32 8.22 9.94
N LEU A 130 -32.33 7.80 9.15
CA LEU A 130 -32.06 6.39 8.90
C LEU A 130 -31.44 5.73 10.12
N GLU A 131 -32.14 4.76 10.70
CA GLU A 131 -31.64 3.88 11.75
C GLU A 131 -31.40 2.46 11.20
N ASN A 132 -30.59 1.68 11.92
CA ASN A 132 -30.29 0.31 11.55
C ASN A 132 -31.48 -0.60 11.94
N PRO A 133 -32.24 -1.15 10.97
CA PRO A 133 -33.44 -1.92 11.26
C PRO A 133 -33.13 -3.22 12.02
N ILE A 134 -31.97 -3.82 11.77
CA ILE A 134 -31.53 -5.05 12.45
C ILE A 134 -31.27 -4.75 13.93
N ARG A 135 -30.64 -3.61 14.23
CA ARG A 135 -30.39 -3.19 15.62
C ARG A 135 -31.69 -2.89 16.36
N GLU A 136 -32.64 -2.20 15.74
CA GLU A 136 -33.94 -1.94 16.33
C GLU A 136 -34.66 -3.24 16.71
N GLU A 137 -34.66 -4.23 15.81
CA GLU A 137 -35.28 -5.53 16.05
C GLU A 137 -34.61 -6.29 17.20
N ILE A 138 -33.27 -6.30 17.25
CA ILE A 138 -32.50 -6.91 18.34
C ILE A 138 -32.85 -6.27 19.68
N ILE A 139 -32.85 -4.94 19.76
CA ILE A 139 -33.13 -4.19 21.00
C ILE A 139 -34.56 -4.43 21.49
N LYS A 140 -35.52 -4.41 20.57
CA LYS A 140 -36.92 -4.71 20.85
C LYS A 140 -37.07 -6.13 21.38
N THR A 141 -36.44 -7.10 20.72
CA THR A 141 -36.49 -8.51 21.13
C THR A 141 -35.84 -8.70 22.49
N LEU A 142 -34.67 -8.13 22.75
CA LEU A 142 -33.97 -8.20 24.04
C LEU A 142 -34.80 -7.70 25.23
N SER A 143 -35.71 -6.75 24.97
CA SER A 143 -36.60 -6.21 26.00
C SER A 143 -37.73 -7.18 26.37
N SER A 144 -38.17 -8.03 25.44
CA SER A 144 -39.20 -9.05 25.68
C SER A 144 -38.62 -10.44 26.02
N ASP A 145 -37.53 -10.81 25.36
CA ASP A 145 -36.87 -12.11 25.43
C ASP A 145 -35.35 -11.92 25.23
N LYS A 146 -34.60 -12.13 26.30
CA LYS A 146 -33.15 -11.92 26.29
C LYS A 146 -32.42 -12.95 25.43
N GLU A 147 -32.86 -14.21 25.45
CA GLU A 147 -32.18 -15.30 24.75
C GLU A 147 -32.37 -15.14 23.25
N ALA A 148 -33.63 -14.97 22.81
CA ALA A 148 -33.95 -14.72 21.41
C ALA A 148 -33.27 -13.45 20.87
N GLY A 149 -33.16 -12.41 21.69
CA GLY A 149 -32.46 -11.17 21.31
C GLY A 149 -30.95 -11.36 21.11
N TRP A 150 -30.29 -12.18 21.93
CA TRP A 150 -28.88 -12.51 21.76
C TRP A 150 -28.64 -13.42 20.57
N GLU A 151 -29.52 -14.38 20.30
CA GLU A 151 -29.42 -15.23 19.10
C GLU A 151 -29.54 -14.40 17.82
N LYS A 152 -30.52 -13.49 17.73
CA LYS A 152 -30.63 -12.54 16.61
C LYS A 152 -29.37 -11.68 16.43
N TYR A 153 -28.76 -11.24 17.53
CA TYR A 153 -27.51 -10.50 17.47
C TYR A 153 -26.37 -11.33 16.87
N LYS A 154 -26.21 -12.59 17.33
CA LYS A 154 -25.18 -13.51 16.80
C LYS A 154 -25.41 -13.83 15.33
N GLU A 155 -26.66 -14.08 14.94
CA GLU A 155 -27.04 -14.31 13.53
C GLU A 155 -26.65 -13.12 12.64
N ALA A 156 -27.02 -11.90 13.04
CA ALA A 156 -26.67 -10.69 12.29
C ALA A 156 -25.16 -10.46 12.19
N VAL A 157 -24.43 -10.67 13.29
CA VAL A 157 -22.96 -10.55 13.31
C VAL A 157 -22.31 -11.62 12.44
N SER A 158 -22.80 -12.86 12.47
CA SER A 158 -22.27 -13.96 11.63
C SER A 158 -22.56 -13.71 10.15
N ALA A 159 -23.78 -13.30 9.79
CA ALA A 159 -24.12 -12.93 8.43
C ALA A 159 -23.23 -11.76 7.94
N GLY A 160 -23.02 -10.75 8.79
CA GLY A 160 -22.16 -9.62 8.48
C GLY A 160 -20.69 -9.99 8.32
N ARG A 161 -20.19 -10.92 9.15
CA ARG A 161 -18.86 -11.52 9.02
C ARG A 161 -18.71 -12.16 7.65
N ASP A 162 -19.63 -13.05 7.28
CA ASP A 162 -19.54 -13.82 6.05
C ASP A 162 -19.50 -12.90 4.81
N VAL A 163 -20.38 -11.91 4.76
CA VAL A 163 -20.36 -10.87 3.71
C VAL A 163 -19.02 -10.11 3.71
N TYR A 164 -18.50 -9.72 4.88
CA TYR A 164 -17.21 -9.02 5.00
C TYR A 164 -16.05 -9.85 4.46
N TYR A 165 -15.97 -11.13 4.79
CA TYR A 165 -14.88 -12.01 4.33
C TYR A 165 -15.06 -12.50 2.89
N GLN A 166 -16.23 -12.35 2.29
CA GLN A 166 -16.40 -12.61 0.84
C GLN A 166 -16.09 -11.39 -0.02
N ASN A 167 -16.06 -10.18 0.56
CA ASN A 167 -16.10 -8.94 -0.24
C ASN A 167 -15.14 -7.83 0.23
N CYS A 168 -14.99 -7.64 1.53
CA CYS A 168 -14.38 -6.43 2.11
C CYS A 168 -12.96 -6.67 2.64
N PHE A 169 -12.67 -7.87 3.17
CA PHE A 169 -11.41 -8.14 3.87
C PHE A 169 -10.16 -8.01 2.98
N TYR A 170 -10.30 -8.15 1.65
CA TYR A 170 -9.19 -8.02 0.70
C TYR A 170 -8.50 -6.65 0.79
N CYS A 171 -9.29 -5.61 1.03
CA CYS A 171 -8.82 -4.24 1.22
C CYS A 171 -8.71 -3.88 2.71
N HIS A 172 -9.74 -4.19 3.52
CA HIS A 172 -9.82 -3.71 4.90
C HIS A 172 -9.07 -4.59 5.92
N GLY A 173 -8.67 -5.80 5.53
CA GLY A 173 -7.91 -6.74 6.33
C GLY A 173 -8.75 -7.52 7.35
N ASP A 174 -8.23 -8.66 7.77
CA ASP A 174 -8.85 -9.53 8.78
C ASP A 174 -8.86 -8.88 10.18
N LEU A 175 -7.89 -8.01 10.45
CA LEU A 175 -7.87 -7.18 11.65
C LEU A 175 -8.79 -5.95 11.55
N LEU A 176 -9.41 -5.66 10.40
CA LEU A 176 -10.15 -4.42 10.12
C LEU A 176 -9.29 -3.14 10.25
N ASN A 177 -7.98 -3.27 10.10
CA ASN A 177 -7.02 -2.17 10.29
C ASN A 177 -6.67 -1.41 9.00
N GLY A 178 -7.36 -1.69 7.90
CA GLY A 178 -7.08 -1.09 6.60
C GLY A 178 -5.83 -1.65 5.91
N GLN A 179 -5.24 -2.73 6.45
CA GLN A 179 -4.06 -3.39 5.91
C GLN A 179 -4.39 -4.77 5.32
N GLY A 180 -5.47 -4.82 4.54
CA GLY A 180 -5.76 -6.00 3.71
C GLY A 180 -4.61 -6.28 2.75
N HIS A 181 -4.57 -7.49 2.20
CA HIS A 181 -3.44 -7.94 1.38
C HIS A 181 -3.28 -7.15 0.06
N TYR A 182 -4.30 -6.41 -0.38
CA TYR A 182 -4.21 -5.46 -1.51
C TYR A 182 -4.18 -3.99 -1.10
N ALA A 183 -4.21 -3.66 0.19
CA ALA A 183 -4.30 -2.29 0.66
C ALA A 183 -3.16 -1.41 0.13
N GLN A 184 -1.92 -1.93 0.09
CA GLN A 184 -0.72 -1.17 -0.26
C GLN A 184 -0.74 -0.54 -1.67
N GLY A 185 -1.49 -1.08 -2.62
CA GLY A 185 -1.60 -0.46 -3.96
C GLY A 185 -2.68 0.60 -4.10
N PHE A 186 -3.48 0.85 -3.06
CA PHE A 186 -4.52 1.87 -3.06
C PHE A 186 -4.06 3.17 -2.41
N ASN A 187 -4.32 4.29 -3.07
CA ASN A 187 -4.17 5.62 -2.51
C ASN A 187 -5.45 6.44 -2.78
N PRO A 188 -6.24 6.77 -1.74
CA PRO A 188 -5.98 6.56 -0.32
C PRO A 188 -6.05 5.09 0.08
N GLN A 189 -5.29 4.76 1.13
CA GLN A 189 -5.37 3.47 1.80
C GLN A 189 -6.81 3.22 2.32
N PRO A 190 -7.26 1.95 2.35
CA PRO A 190 -8.50 1.57 3.01
C PRO A 190 -8.54 2.06 4.46
N ILE A 191 -9.74 2.42 4.94
CA ILE A 191 -9.91 2.99 6.28
C ILE A 191 -9.51 1.97 7.35
N ASN A 192 -8.83 2.45 8.39
CA ASN A 192 -8.54 1.68 9.60
C ASN A 192 -9.72 1.80 10.56
N PHE A 193 -10.50 0.73 10.71
CA PHE A 193 -11.67 0.71 11.60
C PHE A 193 -11.30 0.52 13.07
N GLN A 194 -10.07 0.10 13.38
CA GLN A 194 -9.57 0.02 14.75
C GLN A 194 -9.26 1.39 15.36
N ASP A 195 -9.20 2.45 14.56
CA ASP A 195 -8.95 3.80 15.06
C ASP A 195 -10.14 4.25 15.95
N PRO A 196 -9.91 4.44 17.27
CA PRO A 196 -10.98 4.79 18.20
C PRO A 196 -11.52 6.22 17.97
N THR A 197 -10.85 7.02 17.15
CA THR A 197 -11.28 8.39 16.79
C THR A 197 -12.19 8.43 15.57
N ILE A 198 -12.33 7.31 14.84
CA ILE A 198 -13.09 7.26 13.58
C ILE A 198 -14.45 6.59 13.80
N ILE A 199 -14.50 5.27 13.92
CA ILE A 199 -15.74 4.48 13.93
C ILE A 199 -16.76 4.93 15.00
N PRO A 200 -16.36 5.18 16.27
CA PRO A 200 -17.31 5.53 17.32
C PRO A 200 -17.97 6.90 17.15
N GLN A 201 -17.39 7.78 16.32
CA GLN A 201 -17.92 9.12 16.06
C GLN A 201 -19.01 9.13 14.98
N LEU A 202 -19.14 8.04 14.23
CA LEU A 202 -20.03 7.93 13.08
C LEU A 202 -21.38 7.29 13.47
N GLN A 203 -22.45 7.73 12.80
CA GLN A 203 -23.75 7.07 12.84
C GLN A 203 -23.76 5.88 11.88
N GLU A 204 -24.63 4.90 12.12
CA GLU A 204 -24.79 3.75 11.21
C GLU A 204 -25.28 4.19 9.83
N SER A 205 -26.11 5.25 9.73
CA SER A 205 -26.54 5.84 8.46
C SER A 205 -25.37 6.35 7.60
N PHE A 206 -24.31 6.86 8.23
CA PHE A 206 -23.11 7.30 7.52
C PHE A 206 -22.38 6.10 6.90
N LEU A 207 -22.19 5.02 7.67
CA LEU A 207 -21.59 3.79 7.16
C LEU A 207 -22.45 3.16 6.07
N PHE A 208 -23.77 3.15 6.24
CA PHE A 208 -24.72 2.71 5.22
C PHE A 208 -24.50 3.46 3.92
N TRP A 209 -24.44 4.80 3.96
CA TRP A 209 -24.13 5.59 2.77
C TRP A 209 -22.78 5.23 2.15
N ARG A 210 -21.70 5.22 2.94
CA ARG A 210 -20.35 4.95 2.42
C ARG A 210 -20.19 3.56 1.81
N ILE A 211 -20.79 2.54 2.41
CA ILE A 211 -20.77 1.16 1.88
C ILE A 211 -21.65 1.10 0.63
N THR A 212 -22.90 1.58 0.72
CA THR A 212 -23.87 1.52 -0.38
C THR A 212 -23.34 2.18 -1.65
N THR A 213 -22.79 3.41 -1.56
CA THR A 213 -22.39 4.20 -2.74
C THR A 213 -20.91 4.11 -3.11
N GLY A 214 -20.04 3.65 -2.21
CA GLY A 214 -18.62 3.53 -2.47
C GLY A 214 -17.86 4.84 -2.71
N GLY A 215 -16.83 4.77 -3.56
CA GLY A 215 -15.99 5.89 -3.98
C GLY A 215 -16.63 6.85 -4.99
N PRO A 216 -17.35 6.38 -6.02
CA PRO A 216 -18.04 7.25 -6.98
C PRO A 216 -19.09 8.15 -6.33
N GLY A 217 -19.22 9.40 -6.81
CA GLY A 217 -20.28 10.32 -6.36
C GLY A 217 -20.04 10.99 -5.00
N LEU A 218 -18.82 10.93 -4.46
CA LEU A 218 -18.42 11.74 -3.30
C LEU A 218 -18.63 13.25 -3.58
N PRO A 219 -19.01 14.04 -2.56
CA PRO A 219 -19.15 15.49 -2.71
C PRO A 219 -17.77 16.12 -3.01
N LYS A 220 -17.76 17.35 -3.52
CA LYS A 220 -16.54 18.02 -3.99
C LYS A 220 -15.46 18.14 -2.91
N GLU A 221 -15.84 18.25 -1.64
CA GLU A 221 -14.90 18.32 -0.51
C GLU A 221 -14.16 16.99 -0.28
N GLY A 222 -14.68 15.89 -0.83
CA GLY A 222 -14.08 14.56 -0.83
C GLY A 222 -13.10 14.32 -1.99
N THR A 223 -12.85 15.32 -2.85
CA THR A 223 -11.84 15.20 -3.91
C THR A 223 -10.43 15.01 -3.35
N PRO A 224 -9.52 14.36 -4.09
CA PRO A 224 -9.73 13.69 -5.38
C PRO A 224 -10.59 12.42 -5.26
N TRP A 225 -11.36 12.07 -6.31
CA TRP A 225 -12.21 10.87 -6.37
C TRP A 225 -11.40 9.59 -6.62
N ASN A 226 -10.43 9.30 -5.76
CA ASN A 226 -9.50 8.18 -5.92
C ASN A 226 -9.77 7.00 -4.96
N SER A 227 -10.91 7.01 -4.26
CA SER A 227 -11.28 5.87 -3.42
C SER A 227 -11.58 4.62 -4.26
N ALA A 228 -10.95 3.51 -3.90
CA ALA A 228 -11.18 2.20 -4.50
C ALA A 228 -12.45 1.50 -4.01
N MET A 229 -13.24 2.12 -3.13
CA MET A 229 -14.40 1.47 -2.51
C MET A 229 -15.49 1.17 -3.54
N PRO A 230 -15.94 -0.10 -3.68
CA PRO A 230 -16.99 -0.49 -4.62
C PRO A 230 -18.35 0.15 -4.31
N VAL A 231 -19.21 0.23 -5.34
CA VAL A 231 -20.63 0.59 -5.19
C VAL A 231 -21.40 -0.66 -4.77
N TRP A 232 -21.45 -0.94 -3.47
CA TRP A 232 -21.93 -2.25 -2.99
C TRP A 232 -23.41 -2.51 -3.22
N HIS A 233 -24.26 -1.48 -3.38
CA HIS A 233 -25.68 -1.71 -3.64
C HIS A 233 -25.98 -2.37 -5.00
N GLU A 234 -24.96 -2.50 -5.87
CA GLU A 234 -25.06 -3.24 -7.13
C GLU A 234 -24.76 -4.74 -6.95
N MET A 235 -24.14 -5.13 -5.83
CA MET A 235 -23.62 -6.49 -5.59
C MET A 235 -24.15 -7.13 -4.29
N LEU A 236 -24.56 -6.33 -3.32
CA LEU A 236 -25.07 -6.77 -2.02
C LEU A 236 -26.52 -6.32 -1.83
N SER A 237 -27.26 -7.05 -1.00
CA SER A 237 -28.59 -6.62 -0.57
C SER A 237 -28.51 -5.53 0.50
N GLU A 238 -29.63 -4.85 0.74
CA GLU A 238 -29.74 -3.87 1.83
C GLU A 238 -29.49 -4.53 3.20
N GLU A 239 -30.01 -5.74 3.40
CA GLU A 239 -29.83 -6.51 4.63
C GLU A 239 -28.36 -6.88 4.85
N ASP A 240 -27.64 -7.30 3.80
CA ASP A 240 -26.20 -7.58 3.86
C ASP A 240 -25.41 -6.35 4.33
N VAL A 241 -25.74 -5.16 3.82
CA VAL A 241 -25.07 -3.91 4.24
C VAL A 241 -25.31 -3.64 5.73
N TRP A 242 -26.53 -3.83 6.23
CA TRP A 242 -26.82 -3.65 7.66
C TRP A 242 -26.17 -4.71 8.55
N ASN A 243 -26.09 -5.95 8.09
CA ASN A 243 -25.38 -7.03 8.77
C ASN A 243 -23.88 -6.71 8.86
N VAL A 244 -23.25 -6.26 7.77
CA VAL A 244 -21.83 -5.85 7.78
C VAL A 244 -21.61 -4.69 8.75
N ILE A 245 -22.47 -3.66 8.76
CA ILE A 245 -22.34 -2.55 9.72
C ILE A 245 -22.41 -3.06 11.16
N THR A 246 -23.34 -3.98 11.44
CA THR A 246 -23.49 -4.60 12.76
C THR A 246 -22.22 -5.36 13.15
N PHE A 247 -21.67 -6.16 12.24
CA PHE A 247 -20.39 -6.85 12.39
C PHE A 247 -19.22 -5.89 12.62
N LEU A 248 -19.11 -4.78 11.87
CA LEU A 248 -18.01 -3.82 12.01
C LEU A 248 -17.94 -3.20 13.41
N PHE A 249 -19.09 -2.82 13.99
CA PHE A 249 -19.14 -2.31 15.36
C PHE A 249 -18.83 -3.40 16.38
N ASP A 250 -19.43 -4.58 16.21
CA ASP A 250 -19.22 -5.73 17.07
C ASP A 250 -17.74 -6.13 17.11
N TYR A 251 -17.11 -6.39 15.97
CA TYR A 251 -15.74 -6.88 15.86
C TYR A 251 -14.71 -5.91 16.46
N ASN A 252 -14.90 -4.60 16.25
CA ASN A 252 -14.04 -3.55 16.81
C ASN A 252 -14.34 -3.25 18.29
N GLY A 253 -15.39 -3.84 18.87
CA GLY A 253 -15.78 -3.57 20.25
C GLY A 253 -16.25 -2.14 20.47
N GLN A 254 -16.89 -1.54 19.47
CA GLN A 254 -17.36 -0.15 19.50
C GLN A 254 -18.89 -0.09 19.42
N VAL A 255 -19.47 1.05 19.78
CA VAL A 255 -20.89 1.32 19.58
C VAL A 255 -21.05 2.51 18.63
N PRO A 256 -22.08 2.51 17.77
CA PRO A 256 -22.37 3.67 16.94
C PRO A 256 -22.78 4.87 17.77
N ARG A 257 -22.68 6.06 17.17
CA ARG A 257 -23.27 7.26 17.74
C ARG A 257 -24.80 7.16 17.73
N ILE A 258 -25.39 7.03 18.92
CA ILE A 258 -26.84 6.92 19.14
C ILE A 258 -27.32 8.12 19.94
N TRP A 259 -28.42 8.77 19.50
CA TRP A 259 -28.97 9.95 20.17
C TRP A 259 -29.92 9.62 21.32
N ASP A 260 -30.69 8.54 21.21
CA ASP A 260 -31.56 8.08 22.30
C ASP A 260 -30.72 7.55 23.47
N PRO A 261 -30.79 8.17 24.67
CA PRO A 261 -29.98 7.75 25.80
C PRO A 261 -30.29 6.35 26.33
N ALA A 262 -31.54 5.89 26.22
CA ALA A 262 -31.95 4.57 26.68
C ALA A 262 -31.40 3.48 25.76
N VAL A 263 -31.52 3.68 24.45
CA VAL A 263 -30.95 2.80 23.42
C VAL A 263 -29.42 2.77 23.55
N SER A 264 -28.78 3.94 23.65
CA SER A 264 -27.32 4.06 23.82
C SER A 264 -26.83 3.28 25.05
N LYS A 265 -27.52 3.40 26.18
CA LYS A 265 -27.19 2.66 27.41
C LYS A 265 -27.31 1.14 27.22
N GLN A 266 -28.38 0.68 26.58
CA GLN A 266 -28.59 -0.76 26.35
C GLN A 266 -27.52 -1.34 25.42
N VAL A 267 -27.23 -0.68 24.29
CA VAL A 267 -26.21 -1.12 23.32
C VAL A 267 -24.82 -1.11 23.94
N THR A 268 -24.51 -0.10 24.76
CA THR A 268 -23.23 -0.05 25.51
C THR A 268 -23.10 -1.24 26.46
N GLY A 269 -24.17 -1.58 27.18
CA GLY A 269 -24.19 -2.75 28.07
C GLY A 269 -24.01 -4.08 27.33
N MET A 270 -24.58 -4.23 26.14
CA MET A 270 -24.34 -5.39 25.28
C MET A 270 -22.86 -5.48 24.87
N LYS A 271 -22.28 -4.37 24.38
CA LYS A 271 -20.86 -4.30 24.01
C LYS A 271 -19.96 -4.66 25.19
N ASP A 272 -20.23 -4.16 26.39
CA ASP A 272 -19.45 -4.50 27.59
C ASP A 272 -19.52 -6.01 27.93
N GLN A 273 -20.70 -6.63 27.78
CA GLN A 273 -20.87 -8.07 27.97
C GLN A 273 -20.07 -8.89 26.94
N VAL A 274 -20.16 -8.52 25.66
CA VAL A 274 -19.42 -9.18 24.56
C VAL A 274 -17.91 -9.06 24.78
N LEU A 275 -17.42 -7.87 25.14
CA LEU A 275 -15.99 -7.65 25.41
C LEU A 275 -15.49 -8.44 26.63
N ALA A 276 -16.31 -8.56 27.68
CA ALA A 276 -15.98 -9.36 28.84
C ALA A 276 -15.84 -10.86 28.49
N GLN A 277 -16.73 -11.38 27.64
CA GLN A 277 -16.66 -12.75 27.13
C GLN A 277 -15.39 -12.94 26.28
N ARG A 278 -15.15 -12.06 25.30
CA ARG A 278 -13.97 -12.11 24.40
C ARG A 278 -12.62 -12.03 25.09
N LYS A 279 -12.56 -11.44 26.28
CA LYS A 279 -11.31 -11.40 27.06
C LYS A 279 -10.93 -12.79 27.60
N GLN A 280 -11.91 -13.67 27.77
CA GLN A 280 -11.74 -15.00 28.36
C GLN A 280 -11.72 -16.12 27.31
N ILE A 281 -12.11 -15.85 26.05
CA ILE A 281 -12.08 -16.88 25.00
C ILE A 281 -10.66 -17.40 24.79
N GLN A 282 -10.54 -18.71 24.73
CA GLN A 282 -9.31 -19.46 24.51
C GLN A 282 -9.65 -20.75 23.74
N GLY A 283 -8.63 -21.42 23.21
CA GLY A 283 -8.79 -22.73 22.59
C GLY A 283 -9.77 -22.70 21.40
N GLN A 284 -10.68 -23.67 21.39
CA GLN A 284 -11.61 -23.92 20.28
C GLN A 284 -12.51 -22.71 20.00
N GLU A 285 -13.09 -22.08 21.02
CA GLU A 285 -13.96 -20.90 20.85
C GLU A 285 -13.22 -19.73 20.19
N LEU A 286 -11.93 -19.55 20.53
CA LEU A 286 -11.09 -18.54 19.91
C LEU A 286 -10.74 -18.87 18.45
N TYR A 287 -10.57 -20.16 18.13
CA TYR A 287 -10.37 -20.62 16.76
C TYR A 287 -11.60 -20.36 15.90
N GLU A 288 -12.79 -20.69 16.39
CA GLU A 288 -14.07 -20.44 15.71
C GLU A 288 -14.28 -18.94 15.46
N PHE A 289 -13.91 -18.11 16.44
CA PHE A 289 -14.08 -16.67 16.35
C PHE A 289 -13.11 -15.98 15.36
N ARG A 290 -11.87 -16.46 15.22
CA ARG A 290 -10.81 -15.76 14.45
C ARG A 290 -10.28 -16.51 13.25
N CYS A 291 -10.26 -17.84 13.29
CA CYS A 291 -9.49 -18.66 12.34
C CYS A 291 -10.39 -19.44 11.38
N GLN A 292 -11.54 -19.94 11.84
CA GLN A 292 -12.45 -20.81 11.08
C GLN A 292 -12.92 -20.19 9.76
N VAL A 293 -13.12 -18.86 9.71
CA VAL A 293 -13.60 -18.17 8.51
C VAL A 293 -12.70 -18.39 7.29
N CYS A 294 -11.40 -18.60 7.52
CA CYS A 294 -10.41 -18.94 6.50
C CYS A 294 -10.04 -20.43 6.52
N HIS A 295 -9.79 -20.98 7.72
CA HIS A 295 -9.25 -22.33 7.87
C HIS A 295 -10.30 -23.45 7.91
N GLY A 296 -11.59 -23.13 7.91
CA GLY A 296 -12.66 -24.12 7.98
C GLY A 296 -12.94 -24.60 9.41
N GLU A 297 -14.07 -25.28 9.59
CA GLU A 297 -14.48 -25.83 10.90
C GLU A 297 -13.52 -26.94 11.36
N GLN A 298 -13.05 -27.75 10.41
CA GLN A 298 -12.15 -28.88 10.64
C GLN A 298 -10.68 -28.54 10.35
N GLY A 299 -10.33 -27.27 10.18
CA GLY A 299 -8.96 -26.87 9.86
C GLY A 299 -8.48 -27.26 8.46
N ALA A 300 -9.38 -27.64 7.55
CA ALA A 300 -9.07 -28.12 6.20
C ALA A 300 -8.72 -27.02 5.18
N GLY A 301 -8.73 -25.74 5.58
CA GLY A 301 -8.41 -24.61 4.71
C GLY A 301 -9.53 -24.27 3.71
N ASP A 302 -10.77 -24.64 4.04
CA ASP A 302 -11.98 -24.56 3.22
C ASP A 302 -13.05 -23.63 3.81
N GLY A 303 -12.66 -22.70 4.68
CA GLY A 303 -13.56 -21.67 5.21
C GLY A 303 -14.15 -20.79 4.12
N ILE A 304 -15.23 -20.06 4.43
CA ILE A 304 -15.97 -19.24 3.46
C ILE A 304 -15.10 -18.20 2.72
N ALA A 305 -14.01 -17.75 3.34
CA ALA A 305 -13.06 -16.81 2.74
C ALA A 305 -12.04 -17.49 1.80
N ALA A 306 -11.87 -18.82 1.88
CA ALA A 306 -10.79 -19.56 1.25
C ALA A 306 -10.92 -19.66 -0.28
N GLU A 307 -12.14 -19.59 -0.83
CA GLU A 307 -12.41 -19.81 -2.25
C GLU A 307 -11.54 -18.92 -3.14
N HIS A 308 -11.43 -17.64 -2.78
CA HIS A 308 -10.81 -16.57 -3.56
C HIS A 308 -9.46 -16.12 -3.00
N MET A 309 -8.80 -16.94 -2.19
CA MET A 309 -7.47 -16.66 -1.66
C MET A 309 -6.38 -17.36 -2.45
N TYR A 310 -5.35 -16.61 -2.81
CA TYR A 310 -4.10 -17.18 -3.31
C TYR A 310 -2.91 -16.62 -2.51
N PRO A 311 -2.14 -17.48 -1.81
CA PRO A 311 -2.32 -18.93 -1.68
C PRO A 311 -3.56 -19.27 -0.85
N LYS A 312 -4.06 -20.51 -1.02
CA LYS A 312 -5.11 -21.06 -0.15
C LYS A 312 -4.65 -21.07 1.32
N PRO A 313 -5.60 -20.92 2.28
CA PRO A 313 -5.34 -21.17 3.70
C PRO A 313 -4.70 -22.54 3.91
N ARG A 314 -3.93 -22.68 4.99
CA ARG A 314 -3.28 -23.95 5.33
C ARG A 314 -4.33 -24.95 5.80
N ASP A 315 -4.34 -26.12 5.17
CA ASP A 315 -4.95 -27.33 5.70
C ASP A 315 -4.05 -27.91 6.82
N PHE A 316 -4.62 -28.09 8.01
CA PHE A 316 -3.96 -28.63 9.19
C PHE A 316 -4.07 -30.15 9.33
N SER A 317 -4.93 -30.81 8.56
CA SER A 317 -5.31 -32.22 8.69
C SER A 317 -4.14 -33.20 8.56
N LEU A 318 -3.12 -32.85 7.77
CA LEU A 318 -1.96 -33.69 7.53
C LEU A 318 -0.73 -33.32 8.39
N ALA A 319 -0.87 -32.38 9.33
CA ALA A 319 0.24 -31.83 10.12
C ALA A 319 1.43 -31.30 9.28
N LEU A 320 1.18 -30.95 8.00
CA LEU A 320 2.20 -30.46 7.06
C LEU A 320 2.28 -28.92 7.04
N PHE A 321 3.25 -28.38 7.77
CA PHE A 321 3.46 -26.93 7.87
C PHE A 321 4.65 -26.43 7.05
N LYS A 322 4.39 -25.43 6.20
CA LYS A 322 5.37 -24.80 5.30
C LYS A 322 6.52 -24.08 6.02
N TYR A 323 6.19 -23.39 7.11
CA TYR A 323 7.10 -22.49 7.82
C TYR A 323 7.46 -23.06 9.19
N LYS A 324 8.54 -23.84 9.21
CA LYS A 324 9.06 -24.47 10.43
C LYS A 324 10.56 -24.26 10.54
N THR A 325 11.12 -24.54 11.71
CA THR A 325 12.58 -24.52 11.92
C THR A 325 13.12 -25.85 12.40
N SER A 326 12.26 -26.84 12.63
CA SER A 326 12.66 -28.21 12.92
C SER A 326 13.31 -28.86 11.68
N PRO A 327 14.36 -29.69 11.85
CA PRO A 327 15.06 -30.35 10.75
C PRO A 327 14.20 -31.33 9.94
N GLY A 328 14.52 -31.49 8.66
CA GLY A 328 14.01 -32.59 7.80
C GLY A 328 12.48 -32.75 7.84
N THR A 329 12.01 -33.97 8.00
CA THR A 329 10.58 -34.34 8.08
C THR A 329 9.98 -34.16 9.49
N LYS A 330 10.74 -33.71 10.49
CA LYS A 330 10.20 -33.47 11.84
C LYS A 330 9.08 -32.43 11.80
N LEU A 331 8.04 -32.62 12.60
CA LEU A 331 6.93 -31.69 12.76
C LEU A 331 7.40 -30.29 13.23
N PRO A 332 6.61 -29.21 13.02
CA PRO A 332 7.00 -27.89 13.50
C PRO A 332 7.13 -27.85 15.03
N ARG A 333 7.84 -26.86 15.55
CA ARG A 333 7.83 -26.60 16.99
C ARG A 333 6.61 -25.77 17.36
N ASP A 334 6.16 -25.86 18.59
CA ASP A 334 5.10 -24.99 19.14
C ASP A 334 5.47 -23.51 18.95
N LYS A 335 6.77 -23.18 19.07
CA LYS A 335 7.28 -21.83 18.82
C LYS A 335 7.11 -21.39 17.36
N ASP A 336 7.21 -22.30 16.40
CA ASP A 336 7.04 -21.98 14.99
C ASP A 336 5.57 -21.66 14.69
N LEU A 337 4.64 -22.47 15.22
CA LEU A 337 3.19 -22.22 15.15
C LEU A 337 2.82 -20.90 15.84
N PHE A 338 3.30 -20.70 17.07
CA PHE A 338 3.10 -19.48 17.85
C PHE A 338 3.56 -18.23 17.07
N ASN A 339 4.78 -18.25 16.53
CA ASN A 339 5.32 -17.12 15.78
C ASN A 339 4.55 -16.86 14.49
N THR A 340 4.11 -17.90 13.79
CA THR A 340 3.30 -17.78 12.58
C THR A 340 1.97 -17.09 12.88
N ILE A 341 1.28 -17.47 13.97
CA ILE A 341 0.03 -16.82 14.38
C ILE A 341 0.29 -15.39 14.85
N LYS A 342 1.32 -15.17 15.67
CA LYS A 342 1.62 -13.87 16.28
C LYS A 342 2.01 -12.81 15.24
N PHE A 343 2.86 -13.17 14.29
CA PHE A 343 3.46 -12.24 13.33
C PHE A 343 2.84 -12.32 11.92
N GLY A 344 2.08 -13.38 11.62
CA GLY A 344 1.45 -13.56 10.33
C GLY A 344 2.44 -13.95 9.23
N LEU A 345 1.97 -13.86 7.98
CA LEU A 345 2.75 -14.22 6.80
C LEU A 345 2.62 -13.13 5.72
N THR A 346 3.67 -12.35 5.53
CA THR A 346 3.75 -11.28 4.50
C THR A 346 3.36 -11.78 3.11
N GLY A 347 2.57 -10.99 2.38
CA GLY A 347 2.11 -11.38 1.03
C GLY A 347 1.16 -12.57 1.05
N THR A 348 0.37 -12.71 2.11
CA THR A 348 -0.79 -13.61 2.23
C THR A 348 -1.93 -12.89 2.96
N ALA A 349 -3.09 -13.52 3.02
CA ALA A 349 -4.21 -13.08 3.85
C ALA A 349 -4.04 -13.36 5.35
N MET A 350 -3.01 -14.09 5.80
CA MET A 350 -2.79 -14.43 7.21
C MET A 350 -2.12 -13.28 7.97
N PRO A 351 -2.86 -12.50 8.78
CA PRO A 351 -2.30 -11.35 9.49
C PRO A 351 -1.49 -11.79 10.71
N GLY A 352 -0.74 -10.85 11.29
CA GLY A 352 -0.18 -11.03 12.63
C GLY A 352 -1.21 -10.73 13.70
N TRP A 353 -1.58 -11.72 14.51
CA TRP A 353 -2.62 -11.58 15.53
C TRP A 353 -2.16 -10.92 16.83
N GLY A 354 -0.85 -10.69 17.00
CA GLY A 354 -0.28 -10.07 18.21
C GLY A 354 -0.92 -8.75 18.67
N PRO A 355 -1.39 -7.85 17.79
CA PRO A 355 -2.09 -6.63 18.20
C PRO A 355 -3.47 -6.85 18.82
N LEU A 356 -4.16 -7.95 18.49
CA LEU A 356 -5.54 -8.23 18.95
C LEU A 356 -5.65 -9.36 19.98
N MET A 357 -4.61 -10.16 20.15
CA MET A 357 -4.62 -11.36 21.00
C MET A 357 -3.43 -11.36 21.96
N THR A 358 -3.68 -11.83 23.19
CA THR A 358 -2.60 -12.03 24.15
C THR A 358 -1.74 -13.24 23.78
N ASP A 359 -0.51 -13.28 24.27
CA ASP A 359 0.36 -14.46 24.12
C ASP A 359 -0.27 -15.74 24.69
N GLU A 360 -1.11 -15.63 25.73
CA GLU A 360 -1.84 -16.77 26.30
C GLU A 360 -2.92 -17.28 25.35
N GLN A 361 -3.72 -16.37 24.79
CA GLN A 361 -4.72 -16.69 23.77
C GLN A 361 -4.08 -17.35 22.55
N ILE A 362 -2.97 -16.80 22.04
CA ILE A 362 -2.25 -17.40 20.90
C ILE A 362 -1.73 -18.80 21.26
N ARG A 363 -1.18 -19.02 22.46
CA ARG A 363 -0.74 -20.36 22.89
C ARG A 363 -1.90 -21.34 23.00
N SER A 364 -3.08 -20.88 23.42
CA SER A 364 -4.27 -21.73 23.54
C SER A 364 -4.76 -22.29 22.19
N LEU A 365 -4.41 -21.66 21.06
CA LEU A 365 -4.72 -22.16 19.72
C LEU A 365 -3.82 -23.32 19.27
N ILE A 366 -2.64 -23.49 19.86
CA ILE A 366 -1.68 -24.50 19.39
C ILE A 366 -2.22 -25.92 19.56
N PRO A 367 -2.78 -26.34 20.72
CA PRO A 367 -3.41 -27.64 20.85
C PRO A 367 -4.57 -27.86 19.87
N VAL A 368 -5.37 -26.82 19.60
CA VAL A 368 -6.50 -26.88 18.65
C VAL A 368 -5.99 -27.20 17.24
N ILE A 369 -4.98 -26.46 16.78
CA ILE A 369 -4.37 -26.67 15.46
C ILE A 369 -3.78 -28.08 15.33
N LYS A 370 -3.15 -28.58 16.39
CA LYS A 370 -2.62 -29.96 16.40
C LYS A 370 -3.71 -31.02 16.40
N ARG A 371 -4.88 -30.74 16.99
CA ARG A 371 -5.98 -31.70 17.07
C ARG A 371 -6.66 -31.96 15.73
N PHE A 372 -6.57 -31.06 14.76
CA PHE A 372 -7.06 -31.32 13.40
C PHE A 372 -6.25 -32.40 12.66
N ASP A 373 -5.08 -32.77 13.16
CA ASP A 373 -4.24 -33.82 12.55
C ASP A 373 -4.92 -35.20 12.63
N ILE A 374 -5.41 -35.69 11.50
CA ILE A 374 -5.98 -37.04 11.34
C ILE A 374 -4.91 -38.13 11.20
N THR A 375 -3.65 -37.74 10.97
CA THR A 375 -2.54 -38.69 10.82
C THR A 375 -1.96 -39.12 12.15
N SER A 376 -2.41 -38.49 13.25
CA SER A 376 -1.93 -38.73 14.61
C SER A 376 -0.43 -38.50 14.78
N ALA A 377 0.20 -37.72 13.91
CA ALA A 377 1.64 -37.43 13.94
C ALA A 377 2.06 -36.72 15.24
N TRP A 378 1.16 -35.94 15.84
CA TRP A 378 1.41 -35.27 17.13
C TRP A 378 1.16 -36.12 18.37
N SER A 379 0.49 -37.27 18.26
CA SER A 379 0.18 -38.14 19.40
C SER A 379 1.46 -38.77 19.97
N PRO A 380 1.64 -38.94 21.30
CA PRO A 380 2.75 -39.72 21.87
C PRO A 380 2.88 -41.12 21.23
N GLU A 381 4.09 -41.68 21.16
CA GLU A 381 4.29 -43.03 20.56
C GLU A 381 3.54 -44.13 21.32
N GLU A 382 3.36 -43.94 22.62
CA GLU A 382 2.68 -44.87 23.52
C GLU A 382 1.21 -44.49 23.78
N ALA A 383 0.59 -43.69 22.92
CA ALA A 383 -0.82 -43.31 23.06
C ALA A 383 -1.75 -44.54 22.93
N ASP A 384 -2.65 -44.70 23.90
CA ASP A 384 -3.66 -45.76 23.90
C ASP A 384 -4.71 -45.54 22.80
N GLU A 385 -5.32 -46.62 22.27
CA GLU A 385 -6.34 -46.53 21.20
C GLU A 385 -7.58 -45.72 21.62
N ASP A 386 -7.92 -45.68 22.92
CA ASP A 386 -9.04 -44.89 23.45
C ASP A 386 -8.73 -43.38 23.56
N ALA A 387 -7.50 -42.97 23.20
CA ALA A 387 -7.10 -41.58 23.10
C ALA A 387 -7.46 -40.95 21.74
N PHE A 388 -8.05 -41.70 20.82
CA PHE A 388 -8.46 -41.25 19.49
C PHE A 388 -9.98 -41.27 19.34
N ASP A 389 -10.53 -40.34 18.55
CA ASP A 389 -11.93 -40.37 18.14
C ASP A 389 -12.15 -41.26 16.90
N ASP A 390 -13.42 -41.41 16.48
CA ASP A 390 -13.81 -42.25 15.34
C ASP A 390 -13.19 -41.78 14.01
N ASP A 391 -12.80 -40.51 13.92
CA ASP A 391 -12.18 -39.88 12.74
C ASP A 391 -10.63 -39.92 12.81
N GLY A 392 -10.06 -40.46 13.88
CA GLY A 392 -8.62 -40.64 14.06
C GLY A 392 -7.90 -39.43 14.67
N HIS A 393 -8.63 -38.44 15.20
CA HIS A 393 -8.01 -37.29 15.87
C HIS A 393 -7.58 -37.64 17.29
N TYR A 394 -6.43 -37.11 17.70
CA TYR A 394 -5.95 -37.27 19.06
C TYR A 394 -6.70 -36.37 20.06
N THR A 395 -7.34 -36.98 21.06
CA THR A 395 -8.26 -36.31 21.98
C THR A 395 -7.62 -35.81 23.28
N LYS A 396 -6.38 -36.20 23.59
CA LYS A 396 -5.64 -35.74 24.79
C LYS A 396 -4.75 -34.53 24.47
N ASP A 397 -4.33 -33.79 25.51
CA ASP A 397 -3.57 -32.55 25.38
C ASP A 397 -2.04 -32.71 25.57
N ASP A 398 -1.54 -33.93 25.71
CA ASP A 398 -0.12 -34.27 25.93
C ASP A 398 0.66 -34.51 24.63
N PHE A 399 0.33 -33.74 23.58
CA PHE A 399 0.99 -33.79 22.27
C PHE A 399 2.53 -33.79 22.35
N ARG A 400 3.17 -34.50 21.42
CA ARG A 400 4.63 -34.48 21.23
C ARG A 400 5.15 -33.05 21.11
N LYS A 401 6.27 -32.78 21.79
CA LYS A 401 6.97 -31.50 21.77
C LYS A 401 8.27 -31.60 21.00
N ILE A 402 8.35 -30.93 19.86
CA ILE A 402 9.56 -30.86 19.06
C ILE A 402 10.45 -29.73 19.56
N THR A 403 11.71 -30.05 19.89
CA THR A 403 12.69 -29.08 20.40
C THR A 403 13.86 -28.86 19.44
N ASP A 404 14.09 -29.78 18.51
CA ASP A 404 15.16 -29.70 17.51
C ASP A 404 15.05 -28.47 16.62
N VAL A 405 16.20 -27.91 16.24
CA VAL A 405 16.31 -26.77 15.33
C VAL A 405 17.30 -27.10 14.22
N GLU A 406 16.99 -26.66 13.01
CA GLU A 406 17.91 -26.77 11.88
C GLU A 406 19.25 -26.14 12.23
N PRO A 407 20.36 -26.90 12.15
CA PRO A 407 21.67 -26.38 12.47
C PRO A 407 22.05 -25.21 11.57
N LEU A 408 22.43 -24.10 12.19
CA LEU A 408 22.97 -22.92 11.51
C LEU A 408 24.51 -22.88 11.50
N ALA A 409 25.15 -23.93 12.02
CA ALA A 409 26.61 -24.04 12.01
C ALA A 409 27.13 -24.10 10.56
N GLY A 410 28.33 -23.56 10.35
CA GLY A 410 28.94 -23.48 9.02
C GLY A 410 28.41 -22.34 8.15
N GLN A 411 27.71 -21.36 8.74
CA GLN A 411 27.28 -20.16 8.03
C GLN A 411 28.44 -19.45 7.33
N ILE A 412 28.26 -19.19 6.04
CA ILE A 412 29.20 -18.43 5.22
C ILE A 412 28.76 -16.95 5.22
N PRO A 413 29.63 -16.02 5.63
CA PRO A 413 29.33 -14.59 5.57
C PRO A 413 28.96 -14.13 4.15
N TYR A 414 28.10 -13.13 4.07
CA TYR A 414 27.73 -12.51 2.80
C TYR A 414 28.95 -11.82 2.17
N SER A 415 29.28 -12.17 0.93
CA SER A 415 30.35 -11.57 0.13
C SER A 415 30.07 -11.75 -1.36
N GLU A 416 30.68 -10.93 -2.21
CA GLU A 416 30.55 -11.07 -3.68
C GLU A 416 31.01 -12.45 -4.17
N GLU A 417 32.09 -12.99 -3.60
CA GLU A 417 32.58 -14.34 -3.92
C GLU A 417 31.52 -15.42 -3.58
N SER A 418 30.89 -15.29 -2.40
CA SER A 418 29.84 -16.20 -1.97
C SER A 418 28.60 -16.13 -2.87
N VAL A 419 28.24 -14.94 -3.34
CA VAL A 419 27.14 -14.72 -4.30
C VAL A 419 27.45 -15.38 -5.64
N VAL A 420 28.68 -15.28 -6.16
CA VAL A 420 29.08 -15.94 -7.42
C VAL A 420 28.99 -17.46 -7.30
N LYS A 421 29.58 -18.05 -6.25
CA LYS A 421 29.49 -19.49 -5.96
C LYS A 421 28.04 -19.93 -5.79
N GLY A 422 27.24 -19.10 -5.11
CA GLY A 422 25.82 -19.32 -4.87
C GLY A 422 25.00 -19.37 -6.14
N ARG A 423 25.30 -18.48 -7.10
CA ARG A 423 24.68 -18.48 -8.42
C ARG A 423 24.97 -19.77 -9.18
N GLU A 424 26.23 -20.24 -9.16
CA GLU A 424 26.60 -21.49 -9.82
C GLU A 424 25.87 -22.70 -9.23
N ALA A 425 25.78 -22.78 -7.90
CA ALA A 425 25.05 -23.83 -7.20
C ALA A 425 23.53 -23.74 -7.47
N PHE A 426 22.95 -22.54 -7.44
CA PHE A 426 21.54 -22.30 -7.74
C PHE A 426 21.16 -22.75 -9.16
N LEU A 427 22.02 -22.49 -10.15
CA LEU A 427 21.79 -22.92 -11.53
C LEU A 427 21.87 -24.44 -11.72
N LYS A 428 22.48 -25.18 -10.80
CA LYS A 428 22.51 -26.65 -10.83
C LYS A 428 21.23 -27.24 -10.25
N SER A 429 20.71 -26.67 -9.16
CA SER A 429 19.66 -27.32 -8.36
C SER A 429 18.30 -26.63 -8.36
N CYS A 430 18.21 -25.34 -8.72
CA CYS A 430 17.02 -24.52 -8.48
C CYS A 430 16.39 -23.95 -9.76
N LYS A 431 17.17 -23.79 -10.84
CA LYS A 431 16.75 -23.08 -12.07
C LYS A 431 15.50 -23.65 -12.72
N GLU A 432 15.23 -24.95 -12.56
CA GLU A 432 14.13 -25.65 -13.23
C GLU A 432 12.76 -25.12 -12.82
N CYS A 433 12.63 -24.73 -11.55
CA CYS A 433 11.41 -24.15 -11.01
C CYS A 433 11.50 -22.63 -10.89
N HIS A 434 12.64 -22.10 -10.41
CA HIS A 434 12.78 -20.67 -10.13
C HIS A 434 13.23 -19.81 -11.32
N GLY A 435 13.60 -20.42 -12.44
CA GLY A 435 14.26 -19.74 -13.56
C GLY A 435 15.70 -19.34 -13.23
N LYS A 436 16.44 -18.87 -14.24
CA LYS A 436 17.87 -18.48 -14.08
C LYS A 436 18.06 -17.23 -13.22
N GLU A 437 17.08 -16.32 -13.27
CA GLU A 437 17.11 -15.04 -12.58
C GLU A 437 16.27 -15.04 -11.28
N GLY A 438 15.74 -16.20 -10.87
CA GLY A 438 14.95 -16.34 -9.64
C GLY A 438 13.52 -15.79 -9.71
N ARG A 439 13.01 -15.44 -10.90
CA ARG A 439 11.68 -14.83 -11.10
C ARG A 439 10.50 -15.80 -10.97
N GLY A 440 10.78 -17.09 -10.83
CA GLY A 440 9.74 -18.12 -10.71
C GLY A 440 9.10 -18.51 -12.05
N ASN A 441 9.73 -18.14 -13.17
CA ASN A 441 9.37 -18.66 -14.48
C ASN A 441 9.87 -20.10 -14.60
N ILE A 442 8.95 -21.05 -14.62
CA ILE A 442 9.25 -22.48 -14.67
C ILE A 442 9.87 -22.78 -16.04
N VAL A 443 11.01 -23.48 -16.06
CA VAL A 443 11.71 -23.91 -17.30
C VAL A 443 11.72 -25.43 -17.46
N SER A 444 11.21 -26.18 -16.48
CA SER A 444 11.10 -27.63 -16.53
C SER A 444 9.92 -28.15 -17.35
N GLY A 445 8.98 -27.28 -17.74
CA GLY A 445 7.69 -27.68 -18.33
C GLY A 445 6.74 -28.36 -17.35
N LYS A 446 7.08 -28.47 -16.05
CA LYS A 446 6.21 -29.10 -15.06
C LYS A 446 5.20 -28.11 -14.50
N LYS A 447 3.92 -28.47 -14.56
CA LYS A 447 2.86 -27.84 -13.78
C LYS A 447 3.08 -28.19 -12.30
N LEU A 448 3.32 -27.18 -11.46
CA LEU A 448 3.61 -27.38 -10.04
C LEU A 448 2.33 -27.25 -9.21
N GLU A 449 2.08 -28.24 -8.36
CA GLU A 449 0.91 -28.32 -7.50
C GLU A 449 1.37 -28.61 -6.07
N ASP A 450 0.63 -28.13 -5.08
CA ASP A 450 0.82 -28.58 -3.71
C ASP A 450 0.28 -30.01 -3.50
N ASP A 451 0.53 -30.58 -2.33
CA ASP A 451 0.13 -31.97 -2.03
C ASP A 451 -1.40 -32.18 -2.06
N TRP A 452 -2.19 -31.09 -2.12
CA TRP A 452 -3.64 -31.08 -2.26
C TRP A 452 -4.11 -30.83 -3.71
N GLY A 453 -3.19 -30.78 -4.67
CA GLY A 453 -3.49 -30.54 -6.09
C GLY A 453 -3.73 -29.07 -6.45
N ASN A 454 -3.55 -28.13 -5.52
CA ASN A 454 -3.71 -26.72 -5.85
C ASN A 454 -2.49 -26.21 -6.62
N ARG A 455 -2.74 -25.50 -7.72
CA ARG A 455 -1.68 -24.84 -8.49
C ARG A 455 -0.84 -23.92 -7.60
N ILE A 456 0.49 -24.06 -7.67
CA ILE A 456 1.42 -23.17 -6.95
C ILE A 456 2.57 -22.66 -7.82
N TRP A 457 2.74 -21.35 -7.83
CA TRP A 457 3.87 -20.72 -8.51
C TRP A 457 5.05 -20.51 -7.55
N PRO A 458 6.29 -20.83 -7.99
CA PRO A 458 7.48 -20.42 -7.26
C PRO A 458 7.48 -18.92 -7.05
N ARG A 459 7.88 -18.50 -5.85
CA ARG A 459 7.97 -17.07 -5.53
C ARG A 459 8.98 -16.40 -6.45
N ASP A 460 8.68 -15.17 -6.83
CA ASP A 460 9.67 -14.29 -7.41
C ASP A 460 10.66 -13.86 -6.31
N LEU A 461 11.87 -14.40 -6.40
CA LEU A 461 12.94 -14.14 -5.45
C LEU A 461 13.57 -12.75 -5.65
N THR A 462 13.22 -11.99 -6.69
CA THR A 462 13.69 -10.60 -6.83
C THR A 462 12.81 -9.60 -6.09
N LYS A 463 11.65 -10.04 -5.55
CA LYS A 463 10.63 -9.20 -4.89
C LYS A 463 10.58 -9.43 -3.38
N PRO A 464 11.47 -8.81 -2.58
CA PRO A 464 11.59 -9.06 -1.14
C PRO A 464 10.32 -8.72 -0.33
N TRP A 465 9.48 -7.80 -0.80
CA TRP A 465 8.20 -7.45 -0.15
C TRP A 465 7.19 -8.61 -0.18
N THR A 466 7.42 -9.64 -1.00
CA THR A 466 6.55 -10.83 -1.08
C THR A 466 7.07 -12.02 -0.27
N TRP A 467 8.28 -11.92 0.30
CA TRP A 467 8.93 -13.03 1.01
C TRP A 467 8.27 -13.30 2.37
N ARG A 468 8.11 -14.58 2.70
CA ARG A 468 7.36 -15.05 3.88
C ARG A 468 8.30 -15.61 4.93
N SER A 469 8.05 -15.29 6.20
CA SER A 469 8.82 -15.79 7.34
C SER A 469 10.34 -15.48 7.26
N THR A 470 10.70 -14.39 6.58
CA THR A 470 12.09 -13.93 6.40
C THR A 470 12.32 -12.50 6.90
N GLN A 471 11.28 -11.81 7.38
CA GLN A 471 11.40 -10.46 7.91
C GLN A 471 12.04 -10.48 9.30
N SER A 472 12.98 -9.56 9.53
CA SER A 472 13.66 -9.36 10.80
C SER A 472 13.34 -7.97 11.35
N THR A 473 13.26 -7.84 12.67
CA THR A 473 13.12 -6.55 13.38
C THR A 473 14.46 -6.02 13.90
N ALA A 474 15.58 -6.66 13.53
CA ALA A 474 16.92 -6.32 14.00
C ALA A 474 17.52 -5.14 13.23
N ALA A 475 18.66 -4.60 13.71
CA ALA A 475 19.39 -3.55 12.99
C ALA A 475 19.90 -4.08 11.63
N ALA A 476 20.06 -3.22 10.62
CA ALA A 476 20.28 -3.60 9.20
C ALA A 476 21.32 -4.72 8.94
N GLU A 477 22.47 -4.73 9.65
CA GLU A 477 23.46 -5.81 9.49
C GLU A 477 23.01 -7.14 10.09
N GLN A 478 22.34 -7.09 11.26
CA GLN A 478 21.72 -8.25 11.88
C GLN A 478 20.50 -8.71 11.07
N GLU A 479 19.76 -7.77 10.48
CA GLU A 479 18.61 -8.04 9.61
C GLU A 479 19.02 -8.87 8.38
N ARG A 480 20.15 -8.50 7.73
CA ARG A 480 20.70 -9.28 6.61
C ARG A 480 21.04 -10.70 7.03
N ASP A 481 21.78 -10.85 8.12
CA ASP A 481 22.24 -12.14 8.62
C ASP A 481 21.07 -13.07 9.00
N GLU A 482 20.06 -12.53 9.69
CA GLU A 482 18.84 -13.24 10.05
C GLU A 482 18.01 -13.64 8.82
N THR A 483 17.92 -12.75 7.82
CA THR A 483 17.22 -13.06 6.56
C THR A 483 17.91 -14.20 5.82
N ILE A 484 19.24 -14.19 5.72
CA ILE A 484 20.02 -15.26 5.08
C ILE A 484 19.85 -16.58 5.83
N LYS A 485 19.86 -16.56 7.17
CA LYS A 485 19.56 -17.75 7.99
C LYS A 485 18.16 -18.29 7.72
N ALA A 486 17.16 -17.42 7.59
CA ALA A 486 15.80 -17.84 7.26
C ALA A 486 15.73 -18.48 5.86
N ILE A 487 16.35 -17.85 4.85
CA ILE A 487 16.45 -18.41 3.49
C ILE A 487 17.14 -19.78 3.52
N TYR A 488 18.30 -19.88 4.17
CA TYR A 488 19.03 -21.14 4.35
C TYR A 488 18.16 -22.20 5.01
N THR A 489 17.42 -21.84 6.05
CA THR A 489 16.53 -22.76 6.79
C THR A 489 15.46 -23.34 5.85
N ARG A 490 14.84 -22.49 5.01
CA ARG A 490 13.82 -22.91 4.03
C ARG A 490 14.40 -23.75 2.90
N LEU A 491 15.56 -23.37 2.37
CA LEU A 491 16.28 -24.16 1.37
C LEU A 491 16.66 -25.53 1.92
N SER A 492 17.20 -25.58 3.15
CA SER A 492 17.69 -26.81 3.76
C SER A 492 16.56 -27.79 4.00
N ILE A 493 15.55 -27.39 4.77
CA ILE A 493 14.43 -28.25 5.16
C ILE A 493 13.46 -28.49 3.99
N GLY A 494 13.46 -27.63 2.98
CA GLY A 494 12.40 -27.59 1.99
C GLY A 494 11.14 -26.91 2.55
N ILE A 495 10.08 -26.88 1.73
CA ILE A 495 8.78 -26.33 2.10
C ILE A 495 7.75 -27.47 2.04
N PRO A 496 7.48 -28.17 3.17
CA PRO A 496 6.54 -29.28 3.20
C PRO A 496 5.16 -28.91 2.66
N GLY A 497 4.50 -29.85 1.99
CA GLY A 497 3.24 -29.57 1.30
C GLY A 497 3.44 -28.79 -0.01
N THR A 498 4.64 -28.77 -0.60
CA THR A 498 4.90 -28.13 -1.90
C THR A 498 5.96 -28.91 -2.67
N PRO A 499 6.11 -28.65 -3.99
CA PRO A 499 7.19 -29.23 -4.78
C PRO A 499 8.60 -28.76 -4.44
N MET A 500 8.79 -27.84 -3.47
CA MET A 500 10.13 -27.37 -3.06
C MET A 500 10.74 -28.37 -2.05
N PRO A 501 11.68 -29.24 -2.49
CA PRO A 501 12.16 -30.34 -1.68
C PRO A 501 13.14 -29.88 -0.60
N ALA A 502 13.44 -30.78 0.34
CA ALA A 502 14.57 -30.60 1.23
C ALA A 502 15.88 -30.74 0.44
N HIS A 503 16.81 -29.81 0.65
CA HIS A 503 18.15 -29.88 0.06
C HIS A 503 19.23 -30.38 1.03
N ARG A 504 18.84 -30.69 2.27
CA ARG A 504 19.59 -31.58 3.16
C ARG A 504 19.06 -33.01 3.08
N ALA A 505 19.83 -33.99 3.55
CA ALA A 505 19.34 -35.34 3.76
C ALA A 505 18.19 -35.36 4.78
N VAL A 506 17.11 -36.06 4.41
CA VAL A 506 15.93 -36.30 5.25
C VAL A 506 16.08 -37.51 6.16
N GLU A 507 16.95 -38.45 5.80
CA GLU A 507 17.27 -39.66 6.57
C GLU A 507 18.72 -39.61 7.05
N GLU A 508 18.96 -40.17 8.24
CA GLU A 508 20.29 -40.22 8.82
C GLU A 508 21.22 -41.16 8.01
N GLY A 509 22.46 -40.70 7.76
CA GLY A 509 23.45 -41.45 6.96
C GLY A 509 23.42 -41.18 5.46
N ASN A 510 22.37 -40.55 4.93
CA ASN A 510 22.30 -40.14 3.53
C ASN A 510 23.10 -38.85 3.28
N LYS A 511 23.62 -38.69 2.05
CA LYS A 511 24.29 -37.45 1.63
C LYS A 511 23.26 -36.36 1.34
N ASP A 512 23.62 -35.12 1.66
CA ASP A 512 22.81 -33.97 1.28
C ASP A 512 22.68 -33.87 -0.26
N PRO A 513 21.46 -33.66 -0.80
CA PRO A 513 21.27 -33.34 -2.22
C PRO A 513 22.04 -32.10 -2.67
N VAL A 514 22.18 -31.12 -1.78
CA VAL A 514 23.01 -29.92 -1.98
C VAL A 514 23.94 -29.78 -0.78
N SER A 515 25.24 -29.67 -1.03
CA SER A 515 26.24 -29.59 0.03
C SER A 515 25.95 -28.46 1.01
N LEU A 516 26.36 -28.61 2.28
CA LEU A 516 26.18 -27.58 3.31
C LEU A 516 26.76 -26.21 2.88
N GLU A 517 27.94 -26.22 2.24
CA GLU A 517 28.60 -25.01 1.74
C GLU A 517 27.76 -24.36 0.62
N ASP A 518 27.32 -25.14 -0.36
CA ASP A 518 26.48 -24.66 -1.46
C ASP A 518 25.14 -24.10 -0.96
N ARG A 519 24.53 -24.71 0.07
CA ARG A 519 23.28 -24.19 0.66
C ARG A 519 23.46 -22.78 1.23
N TRP A 520 24.57 -22.50 1.89
CA TRP A 520 24.87 -21.16 2.39
C TRP A 520 25.21 -20.17 1.28
N HIS A 521 25.97 -20.60 0.27
CA HIS A 521 26.22 -19.79 -0.92
C HIS A 521 24.93 -19.45 -1.66
N ILE A 522 24.03 -20.42 -1.87
CA ILE A 522 22.70 -20.19 -2.48
C ILE A 522 21.90 -19.19 -1.64
N ALA A 523 21.89 -19.31 -0.31
CA ALA A 523 21.16 -18.36 0.54
C ALA A 523 21.68 -16.93 0.39
N ASN A 524 23.01 -16.73 0.29
CA ASN A 524 23.62 -15.43 -0.01
C ASN A 524 23.23 -14.92 -1.41
N PHE A 525 23.25 -15.79 -2.43
CA PHE A 525 22.83 -15.43 -3.78
C PHE A 525 21.34 -15.02 -3.83
N VAL A 526 20.45 -15.82 -3.25
CA VAL A 526 19.02 -15.51 -3.18
C VAL A 526 18.78 -14.19 -2.45
N TYR A 527 19.50 -13.94 -1.35
CA TYR A 527 19.44 -12.64 -0.67
C TYR A 527 19.83 -11.50 -1.63
N SER A 528 20.90 -11.64 -2.41
CA SER A 528 21.37 -10.61 -3.34
C SER A 528 20.38 -10.27 -4.46
N LEU A 529 19.49 -11.20 -4.83
CA LEU A 529 18.47 -10.96 -5.88
C LEU A 529 17.55 -9.78 -5.54
N ARG A 530 17.38 -9.46 -4.25
CA ARG A 530 16.59 -8.31 -3.78
C ARG A 530 17.10 -6.96 -4.30
N GLU A 531 18.37 -6.88 -4.69
CA GLU A 531 19.01 -5.65 -5.16
C GLU A 531 18.80 -5.43 -6.67
N THR A 532 18.27 -6.43 -7.38
CA THR A 532 18.06 -6.38 -8.84
C THR A 532 16.75 -5.70 -9.24
N THR A 533 15.85 -5.47 -8.28
CA THR A 533 14.54 -4.84 -8.50
C THR A 533 14.39 -3.67 -7.54
N VAL A 534 13.96 -2.52 -8.07
CA VAL A 534 13.65 -1.36 -7.23
C VAL A 534 12.44 -1.70 -6.38
N GLN A 535 12.51 -1.45 -5.07
CA GLN A 535 11.36 -1.71 -4.22
C GLN A 535 10.28 -0.62 -4.43
N PRO A 536 8.99 -1.01 -4.42
CA PRO A 536 7.89 -0.05 -4.41
C PRO A 536 8.04 0.97 -3.27
N LYS A 537 7.64 2.22 -3.54
CA LYS A 537 7.64 3.30 -2.54
C LYS A 537 6.31 4.01 -2.54
N ASP A 538 5.84 4.39 -1.35
CA ASP A 538 4.66 5.22 -1.20
C ASP A 538 4.90 6.62 -1.80
N GLY A 539 3.89 7.16 -2.48
CA GLY A 539 3.96 8.49 -3.08
C GLY A 539 5.01 8.64 -4.18
N ALA A 540 5.41 7.53 -4.82
CA ALA A 540 6.39 7.56 -5.89
C ALA A 540 5.95 8.44 -7.07
N VAL A 541 6.92 9.15 -7.66
CA VAL A 541 6.74 9.99 -8.85
C VAL A 541 7.53 9.36 -9.99
N VAL A 542 6.88 9.14 -11.13
CA VAL A 542 7.54 8.74 -12.37
C VAL A 542 8.22 9.99 -12.95
N THR A 543 9.54 9.99 -13.01
CA THR A 543 10.30 11.15 -13.51
C THR A 543 10.84 10.87 -14.91
N GLY A 544 10.48 11.71 -15.88
CA GLY A 544 11.05 11.66 -17.22
C GLY A 544 12.49 12.16 -17.24
N THR A 545 13.35 11.51 -18.02
CA THR A 545 14.73 11.95 -18.26
C THR A 545 14.87 12.42 -19.71
N LYS A 546 15.30 13.67 -19.88
CA LYS A 546 15.52 14.26 -21.21
C LYS A 546 16.74 13.62 -21.88
N VAL A 547 16.62 13.26 -23.15
CA VAL A 547 17.69 12.69 -23.97
C VAL A 547 17.76 13.35 -25.34
N GLU A 548 18.95 13.35 -25.94
CA GLU A 548 19.16 13.85 -27.30
C GLU A 548 18.83 12.78 -28.36
N GLY A 549 18.26 13.21 -29.49
CA GLY A 549 17.92 12.34 -30.62
C GLY A 549 16.65 11.51 -30.43
N ASP A 550 16.43 10.55 -31.33
CA ASP A 550 15.22 9.71 -31.34
C ASP A 550 15.15 8.80 -30.10
N LEU A 551 13.96 8.58 -29.54
CA LEU A 551 13.84 7.70 -28.38
C LEU A 551 14.04 6.23 -28.76
N PRO A 552 14.53 5.39 -27.81
CA PRO A 552 14.64 3.96 -28.02
C PRO A 552 13.33 3.30 -28.44
N SER A 553 13.37 2.48 -29.48
CA SER A 553 12.23 1.61 -29.85
C SER A 553 12.31 0.22 -29.24
N SER A 554 13.45 -0.19 -28.67
CA SER A 554 13.65 -1.50 -28.05
C SER A 554 13.94 -1.33 -26.56
N ALA A 555 13.53 -2.33 -25.76
CA ALA A 555 13.73 -2.33 -24.32
C ALA A 555 15.20 -2.56 -23.92
N GLU A 556 15.97 -3.19 -24.82
CA GLU A 556 17.38 -3.55 -24.61
C GLU A 556 18.36 -2.38 -24.86
N ASP A 557 17.85 -1.23 -25.33
CA ASP A 557 18.66 -0.03 -25.55
C ASP A 557 19.22 0.50 -24.22
N ALA A 558 20.55 0.67 -24.16
CA ALA A 558 21.25 1.08 -22.94
C ALA A 558 20.86 2.49 -22.46
N ARG A 559 20.24 3.32 -23.31
CA ARG A 559 19.76 4.65 -22.91
C ARG A 559 18.68 4.58 -21.82
N TRP A 560 17.93 3.49 -21.70
CA TRP A 560 16.99 3.31 -20.58
C TRP A 560 17.68 3.33 -19.21
N ASN A 561 18.98 3.00 -19.16
CA ASN A 561 19.75 3.02 -17.92
C ASN A 561 20.00 4.43 -17.36
N SER A 562 19.86 5.49 -18.18
CA SER A 562 19.96 6.87 -17.69
C SER A 562 18.69 7.34 -16.99
N ALA A 563 17.54 6.70 -17.25
CA ALA A 563 16.29 7.00 -16.56
C ALA A 563 16.28 6.44 -15.14
N SER A 564 15.61 7.12 -14.22
CA SER A 564 15.29 6.55 -12.91
C SER A 564 14.20 5.48 -13.05
N ALA A 565 14.43 4.29 -12.51
CA ALA A 565 13.40 3.27 -12.38
C ALA A 565 12.54 3.51 -11.14
N VAL A 566 11.23 3.39 -11.30
CA VAL A 566 10.26 3.48 -10.22
C VAL A 566 9.36 2.26 -10.28
N THR A 567 9.23 1.55 -9.17
CA THR A 567 8.33 0.40 -9.07
C THR A 567 7.06 0.82 -8.34
N LEU A 568 5.91 0.48 -8.92
CA LEU A 568 4.58 0.83 -8.45
C LEU A 568 3.80 -0.46 -8.18
N HIS A 569 2.98 -0.44 -7.14
CA HIS A 569 2.11 -1.58 -6.83
C HIS A 569 1.01 -1.71 -7.89
N LEU A 570 0.77 -2.95 -8.30
CA LEU A 570 -0.42 -3.34 -9.04
C LEU A 570 -1.34 -4.10 -8.09
N VAL A 571 -2.62 -3.74 -8.11
CA VAL A 571 -3.68 -4.38 -7.33
C VAL A 571 -4.73 -4.92 -8.27
N PRO A 572 -5.38 -6.04 -7.93
CA PRO A 572 -6.38 -6.59 -8.83
C PRO A 572 -7.62 -5.70 -8.88
N ASN A 573 -8.29 -5.70 -10.04
CA ASN A 573 -9.61 -5.13 -10.16
C ASN A 573 -10.66 -6.03 -9.47
N ILE A 574 -10.84 -5.83 -8.17
CA ILE A 574 -11.91 -6.44 -7.35
C ILE A 574 -13.07 -5.49 -7.09
N ILE A 575 -13.11 -4.36 -7.79
CA ILE A 575 -13.99 -3.23 -7.45
C ILE A 575 -15.32 -3.31 -8.19
N LYS A 576 -15.37 -4.01 -9.33
CA LYS A 576 -16.59 -4.25 -10.10
C LYS A 576 -16.51 -5.60 -10.80
N GLU A 577 -17.64 -6.29 -10.92
CA GLU A 577 -17.74 -7.52 -11.71
C GLU A 577 -17.42 -7.28 -13.21
N ASP A 578 -16.73 -8.19 -13.90
CA ASP A 578 -16.18 -9.45 -13.37
C ASP A 578 -14.85 -9.22 -12.61
N ARG A 579 -14.75 -9.74 -11.38
CA ARG A 579 -13.61 -9.52 -10.46
C ARG A 579 -12.43 -10.47 -10.67
N LEU A 580 -11.22 -10.00 -10.36
CA LEU A 580 -9.98 -10.79 -10.30
C LEU A 580 -9.51 -10.95 -8.84
N PHE A 581 -9.60 -12.13 -8.24
CA PHE A 581 -9.20 -12.31 -6.84
C PHE A 581 -7.79 -12.85 -6.61
N THR A 582 -7.15 -13.41 -7.64
CA THR A 582 -5.88 -14.14 -7.48
C THR A 582 -4.86 -13.68 -8.53
N PRO A 583 -4.45 -12.40 -8.53
CA PRO A 583 -3.42 -11.92 -9.46
C PRO A 583 -2.06 -12.57 -9.18
N LEU A 584 -1.27 -12.81 -10.23
CA LEU A 584 0.12 -13.29 -10.11
C LEU A 584 1.16 -12.17 -10.23
N ASN A 585 0.80 -11.09 -10.90
CA ASN A 585 1.60 -9.87 -11.08
C ASN A 585 1.14 -8.80 -10.07
N ASP A 586 2.07 -8.24 -9.31
CA ASP A 586 1.79 -7.36 -8.16
C ASP A 586 2.49 -5.99 -8.23
N ALA A 587 3.30 -5.78 -9.27
CA ALA A 587 4.08 -4.56 -9.44
C ALA A 587 4.49 -4.35 -10.90
N VAL A 588 4.62 -3.07 -11.28
CA VAL A 588 5.21 -2.63 -12.54
C VAL A 588 6.38 -1.71 -12.26
N THR A 589 7.51 -1.91 -12.95
CA THR A 589 8.64 -0.98 -12.94
C THR A 589 8.59 -0.11 -14.18
N VAL A 590 8.69 1.20 -13.99
CA VAL A 590 8.53 2.20 -15.04
C VAL A 590 9.78 3.05 -15.14
N ARG A 591 10.23 3.27 -16.37
CA ARG A 591 11.24 4.28 -16.75
C ARG A 591 10.63 5.19 -17.81
N ALA A 592 10.91 6.48 -17.73
CA ALA A 592 10.45 7.46 -18.70
C ALA A 592 11.63 8.23 -19.31
N LEU A 593 11.68 8.28 -20.64
CA LEU A 593 12.59 9.11 -21.42
C LEU A 593 11.77 10.07 -22.28
N TYR A 594 12.29 11.26 -22.53
CA TYR A 594 11.66 12.20 -23.46
C TYR A 594 12.71 13.03 -24.21
N ASN A 595 12.33 13.58 -25.35
CA ASN A 595 13.07 14.59 -26.09
C ASN A 595 12.12 15.75 -26.45
N ASP A 596 12.50 16.66 -27.34
CA ASP A 596 11.65 17.81 -27.69
C ASP A 596 10.43 17.44 -28.57
N GLN A 597 10.25 16.18 -28.96
CA GLN A 597 9.22 15.72 -29.90
C GLN A 597 8.28 14.67 -29.30
N GLU A 598 8.82 13.68 -28.57
CA GLU A 598 8.09 12.54 -28.03
C GLU A 598 8.53 12.17 -26.61
N ILE A 599 7.65 11.43 -25.93
CA ILE A 599 7.90 10.76 -24.66
C ILE A 599 7.78 9.25 -24.85
N GLY A 600 8.60 8.50 -24.11
CA GLY A 600 8.65 7.06 -24.11
C GLY A 600 8.67 6.48 -22.71
N PHE A 601 7.92 5.40 -22.52
CA PHE A 601 7.88 4.63 -21.30
C PHE A 601 8.39 3.22 -21.57
N LEU A 602 9.27 2.73 -20.71
CA LEU A 602 9.61 1.32 -20.59
C LEU A 602 8.90 0.77 -19.35
N LEU A 603 7.99 -0.17 -19.59
CA LEU A 603 7.26 -0.92 -18.57
C LEU A 603 7.89 -2.29 -18.41
N GLU A 604 8.19 -2.68 -17.18
CA GLU A 604 8.69 -4.01 -16.84
C GLU A 604 7.76 -4.67 -15.82
N VAL A 605 7.22 -5.83 -16.16
CA VAL A 605 6.43 -6.67 -15.25
C VAL A 605 7.04 -8.06 -15.23
N ASP A 606 7.26 -8.57 -14.02
CA ASP A 606 7.83 -9.89 -13.78
C ASP A 606 6.76 -10.96 -13.92
N ASP A 607 6.40 -11.21 -15.18
CA ASP A 607 5.44 -12.21 -15.60
C ASP A 607 6.14 -13.56 -15.86
N ARG A 608 5.65 -14.61 -15.21
CA ARG A 608 6.26 -15.94 -15.23
C ARG A 608 6.12 -16.61 -16.59
N THR A 609 5.22 -16.14 -17.44
CA THR A 609 4.88 -16.73 -18.73
C THR A 609 4.94 -15.70 -19.86
N GLU A 610 5.22 -16.15 -21.07
CA GLU A 610 4.92 -15.37 -22.28
C GLU A 610 3.52 -15.77 -22.72
N SER A 611 2.49 -15.21 -22.09
CA SER A 611 1.10 -15.61 -22.36
C SER A 611 0.68 -15.09 -23.72
N ARG A 612 0.74 -15.99 -24.71
CA ARG A 612 0.20 -15.78 -26.05
C ARG A 612 -0.44 -17.09 -26.50
N PRO A 613 -1.73 -17.07 -26.90
CA PRO A 613 -2.38 -18.26 -27.44
C PRO A 613 -1.58 -18.88 -28.60
N GLY A 614 -1.45 -20.21 -28.59
CA GLY A 614 -0.66 -20.97 -29.57
C GLY A 614 0.81 -21.17 -29.21
N ILE A 615 1.26 -20.79 -28.00
CA ILE A 615 2.55 -21.25 -27.47
C ILE A 615 2.30 -22.44 -26.54
N ASP A 616 2.52 -23.66 -27.06
CA ASP A 616 2.27 -24.92 -26.34
C ASP A 616 2.92 -24.92 -24.95
N TYR A 617 4.19 -24.50 -24.86
CA TYR A 617 4.93 -24.49 -23.61
C TYR A 617 4.24 -23.73 -22.47
N PHE A 618 3.66 -22.55 -22.75
CA PHE A 618 2.97 -21.76 -21.71
C PHE A 618 1.52 -22.17 -21.54
N THR A 619 0.91 -22.73 -22.58
CA THR A 619 -0.43 -23.31 -22.51
C THR A 619 -0.44 -24.53 -21.60
N ASP A 620 0.59 -25.37 -21.65
CA ASP A 620 0.72 -26.56 -20.79
C ASP A 620 1.02 -26.20 -19.32
N LEU A 621 1.61 -25.01 -19.07
CA LEU A 621 1.89 -24.51 -17.72
C LEU A 621 0.68 -23.82 -17.07
N GLN A 622 -0.33 -23.47 -17.86
CA GLN A 622 -1.53 -22.79 -17.42
C GLN A 622 -2.37 -23.69 -16.49
N ASP A 623 -3.14 -23.05 -15.61
CA ASP A 623 -4.21 -23.71 -14.88
C ASP A 623 -5.38 -24.00 -15.84
N GLU A 624 -5.75 -25.28 -16.01
CA GLU A 624 -6.81 -25.74 -16.92
C GLU A 624 -8.19 -25.13 -16.61
N SER A 625 -8.40 -24.62 -15.40
CA SER A 625 -9.61 -23.87 -15.04
C SER A 625 -9.66 -22.46 -15.64
N LYS A 626 -8.58 -22.01 -16.29
CA LYS A 626 -8.42 -20.68 -16.88
C LYS A 626 -8.29 -20.77 -18.39
N GLU A 627 -8.84 -19.77 -19.07
CA GLU A 627 -8.68 -19.61 -20.51
C GLU A 627 -7.40 -18.82 -20.80
N MET A 628 -6.60 -19.26 -21.78
CA MET A 628 -5.41 -18.54 -22.23
C MET A 628 -5.80 -17.26 -22.97
N HIS A 629 -5.26 -16.14 -22.52
CA HIS A 629 -5.33 -14.88 -23.22
C HIS A 629 -3.93 -14.35 -23.53
N SER A 630 -3.88 -13.28 -24.33
CA SER A 630 -2.63 -12.58 -24.62
C SER A 630 -2.33 -11.59 -23.51
N ASP A 631 -1.08 -11.56 -23.07
CA ASP A 631 -0.63 -10.53 -22.13
C ASP A 631 -0.85 -9.13 -22.70
N ALA A 632 -1.19 -8.21 -21.82
CA ALA A 632 -1.46 -6.83 -22.21
C ALA A 632 -1.02 -5.83 -21.14
N PHE A 633 -0.81 -4.61 -21.60
CA PHE A 633 -0.30 -3.50 -20.81
C PHE A 633 -1.06 -2.24 -21.18
N ALA A 634 -1.33 -1.40 -20.18
CA ALA A 634 -1.91 -0.09 -20.41
C ALA A 634 -1.22 1.00 -19.60
N ILE A 635 -1.12 2.18 -20.20
CA ILE A 635 -0.85 3.44 -19.50
C ILE A 635 -2.07 4.33 -19.69
N GLN A 636 -2.59 4.90 -18.61
CA GLN A 636 -3.75 5.79 -18.65
C GLN A 636 -3.35 7.19 -18.20
N PHE A 637 -3.86 8.19 -18.93
CA PHE A 637 -3.77 9.61 -18.64
C PHE A 637 -5.17 10.25 -18.65
N PRO A 638 -5.42 11.29 -17.84
CA PRO A 638 -6.57 12.17 -18.06
C PRO A 638 -6.43 12.91 -19.39
N LEU A 639 -7.54 13.42 -19.94
CA LEU A 639 -7.47 14.51 -20.93
C LEU A 639 -6.91 15.79 -20.29
N GLU A 640 -6.38 16.71 -21.07
CA GLU A 640 -5.69 17.92 -20.57
C GLU A 640 -6.59 18.73 -19.62
N ASP A 641 -7.85 18.96 -19.99
CA ASP A 641 -8.83 19.72 -19.19
C ASP A 641 -9.54 18.87 -18.12
N ALA A 642 -9.20 17.59 -17.98
CA ALA A 642 -9.87 16.66 -17.07
C ALA A 642 -9.20 16.55 -15.69
N TYR A 643 -8.12 17.30 -15.44
CA TYR A 643 -7.43 17.32 -14.16
C TYR A 643 -6.87 18.72 -13.82
N MET A 644 -6.56 18.93 -12.55
CA MET A 644 -5.86 20.12 -12.07
C MET A 644 -4.82 19.71 -11.03
N SER A 645 -3.60 20.25 -11.11
CA SER A 645 -2.52 20.01 -10.13
C SER A 645 -2.32 21.18 -9.15
N SER A 646 -2.89 22.35 -9.44
CA SER A 646 -2.75 23.59 -8.65
C SER A 646 -3.92 24.55 -8.96
N PRO A 647 -4.40 25.38 -7.99
CA PRO A 647 -3.97 25.44 -6.59
C PRO A 647 -4.52 24.31 -5.73
N MET A 648 -5.47 23.53 -6.24
CA MET A 648 -6.07 22.37 -5.59
C MET A 648 -6.05 21.20 -6.57
N VAL A 649 -5.69 20.02 -6.08
CA VAL A 649 -5.60 18.82 -6.92
C VAL A 649 -7.00 18.28 -7.22
N GLU A 650 -7.33 18.18 -8.49
CA GLU A 650 -8.51 17.48 -9.01
C GLU A 650 -8.06 16.43 -10.01
N LYS A 651 -8.52 15.20 -9.83
CA LYS A 651 -8.19 14.06 -10.71
C LYS A 651 -9.47 13.30 -11.03
N PRO A 652 -9.61 12.76 -12.25
CA PRO A 652 -10.70 11.85 -12.57
C PRO A 652 -10.66 10.59 -11.69
N LEU A 653 -11.73 9.82 -11.69
CA LEU A 653 -11.67 8.44 -11.19
C LEU A 653 -10.59 7.66 -11.96
N TYR A 654 -9.70 6.99 -11.25
CA TYR A 654 -8.57 6.26 -11.87
C TYR A 654 -9.00 5.05 -12.70
N ARG A 655 -10.28 4.65 -12.62
CA ARG A 655 -10.86 3.57 -13.43
C ARG A 655 -11.56 4.14 -14.65
N HIS A 656 -10.78 4.53 -15.66
CA HIS A 656 -11.27 5.04 -16.94
C HIS A 656 -12.04 6.37 -16.87
N GLY A 657 -11.82 7.18 -15.84
CA GLY A 657 -12.44 8.48 -15.70
C GLY A 657 -13.91 8.46 -15.26
N ASP A 658 -14.63 9.52 -15.61
CA ASP A 658 -16.06 9.68 -15.40
C ASP A 658 -16.69 10.47 -16.56
N LYS A 659 -18.00 10.75 -16.48
CA LYS A 659 -18.73 11.42 -17.56
C LYS A 659 -18.21 12.83 -17.88
N SER A 660 -17.65 13.53 -16.89
CA SER A 660 -17.08 14.88 -16.99
C SER A 660 -15.57 14.86 -17.22
N HIS A 661 -14.86 13.86 -16.70
CA HIS A 661 -13.41 13.79 -16.73
C HIS A 661 -12.96 12.52 -17.46
N HIS A 662 -12.75 12.62 -18.77
CA HIS A 662 -12.41 11.48 -19.62
C HIS A 662 -10.91 11.17 -19.53
N THR A 663 -10.54 9.97 -19.98
CA THR A 663 -9.16 9.49 -19.98
C THR A 663 -8.77 8.91 -21.33
N THR A 664 -7.49 9.03 -21.67
CA THR A 664 -6.87 8.34 -22.81
C THR A 664 -5.99 7.21 -22.30
N ILE A 665 -6.14 6.04 -22.89
CA ILE A 665 -5.43 4.81 -22.50
C ILE A 665 -4.58 4.34 -23.68
N TRP A 666 -3.28 4.21 -23.44
CA TRP A 666 -2.34 3.58 -24.36
C TRP A 666 -2.33 2.10 -24.07
N TYR A 667 -2.86 1.29 -24.97
CA TYR A 667 -2.99 -0.14 -24.77
C TYR A 667 -2.10 -0.90 -25.74
N TRP A 668 -1.33 -1.86 -25.22
CA TRP A 668 -0.55 -2.80 -26.01
C TRP A 668 -0.93 -4.23 -25.65
N ASN A 669 -1.08 -5.08 -26.67
CA ASN A 669 -1.38 -6.49 -26.54
C ASN A 669 -0.33 -7.33 -27.27
N ALA A 670 0.13 -8.42 -26.64
CA ALA A 670 1.20 -9.27 -27.14
C ALA A 670 0.83 -10.07 -28.41
N GLY A 671 -0.46 -10.13 -28.77
CA GLY A 671 -0.96 -10.90 -29.90
C GLY A 671 -0.98 -12.41 -29.61
N SER A 672 -1.10 -13.21 -30.65
CA SER A 672 -1.19 -14.68 -30.55
C SER A 672 -0.42 -15.36 -31.67
N VAL A 673 0.15 -16.52 -31.37
CA VAL A 673 0.79 -17.39 -32.37
C VAL A 673 -0.31 -18.12 -33.16
N GLU A 674 -1.31 -18.66 -32.47
CA GLU A 674 -2.46 -19.34 -33.07
C GLU A 674 -3.79 -18.94 -32.39
N PRO A 675 -4.79 -18.41 -33.14
CA PRO A 675 -4.66 -17.94 -34.52
C PRO A 675 -3.63 -16.81 -34.62
N LYS A 676 -2.91 -16.71 -35.73
CA LYS A 676 -1.86 -15.71 -35.87
C LYS A 676 -2.42 -14.28 -35.76
N ARG A 677 -2.00 -13.55 -34.73
CA ARG A 677 -2.26 -12.12 -34.54
C ARG A 677 -0.97 -11.46 -34.10
N GLU A 678 -0.50 -10.50 -34.88
CA GLU A 678 0.66 -9.69 -34.50
C GLU A 678 0.33 -8.86 -33.25
N ALA A 679 1.36 -8.46 -32.50
CA ALA A 679 1.18 -7.54 -31.39
C ALA A 679 0.58 -6.21 -31.87
N GLN A 680 -0.31 -5.62 -31.07
CA GLN A 680 -1.05 -4.43 -31.44
C GLN A 680 -0.91 -3.34 -30.38
N ALA A 681 -0.78 -2.10 -30.83
CA ALA A 681 -0.85 -0.90 -30.02
C ALA A 681 -2.08 -0.09 -30.46
N MET A 682 -2.87 0.38 -29.50
CA MET A 682 -4.10 1.13 -29.77
C MET A 682 -4.35 2.17 -28.69
N LEU A 683 -5.04 3.24 -29.07
CA LEU A 683 -5.52 4.26 -28.16
C LEU A 683 -7.00 4.00 -27.85
N LEU A 684 -7.32 4.03 -26.56
CA LEU A 684 -8.68 3.85 -26.06
C LEU A 684 -9.13 5.09 -25.29
N GLU A 685 -10.42 5.41 -25.39
CA GLU A 685 -11.06 6.47 -24.61
C GLU A 685 -11.91 5.88 -23.49
N GLY A 686 -11.67 6.37 -22.27
CA GLY A 686 -12.46 6.10 -21.07
C GLY A 686 -13.34 7.28 -20.69
N SER A 687 -14.58 7.00 -20.30
CA SER A 687 -15.55 8.01 -19.83
C SER A 687 -16.35 7.53 -18.61
N GLY A 688 -15.74 6.63 -17.83
CA GLY A 688 -16.36 5.96 -16.70
C GLY A 688 -16.13 4.45 -16.68
N PRO A 689 -16.15 3.83 -15.49
CA PRO A 689 -16.00 2.38 -15.33
C PRO A 689 -17.18 1.58 -15.92
N ASP A 690 -18.32 2.23 -16.14
CA ASP A 690 -19.54 1.61 -16.69
C ASP A 690 -19.69 1.85 -18.19
N ALA A 691 -18.84 2.71 -18.76
CA ALA A 691 -18.83 3.01 -20.18
C ALA A 691 -17.95 2.01 -20.93
N LYS A 692 -18.38 1.56 -22.11
CA LYS A 692 -17.51 0.80 -23.00
C LYS A 692 -16.37 1.69 -23.48
N LEU A 693 -15.15 1.17 -23.43
CA LEU A 693 -13.98 1.82 -24.02
C LEU A 693 -14.18 1.96 -25.53
N LYS A 694 -13.81 3.13 -26.06
CA LYS A 694 -13.89 3.41 -27.51
C LYS A 694 -12.49 3.36 -28.10
N PHE A 695 -12.35 2.68 -29.24
CA PHE A 695 -11.08 2.57 -29.96
C PHE A 695 -10.89 3.75 -30.91
N ARG A 696 -9.68 4.32 -30.94
CA ARG A 696 -9.29 5.30 -31.95
C ARG A 696 -8.58 4.60 -33.11
N GLU A 697 -9.36 4.03 -34.04
CA GLU A 697 -8.83 3.20 -35.15
C GLU A 697 -7.89 3.99 -36.10
N ASP A 698 -8.13 5.29 -36.27
CA ASP A 698 -7.38 6.13 -37.20
C ASP A 698 -6.12 6.80 -36.60
N ASP A 699 -5.94 6.75 -35.27
CA ASP A 699 -4.80 7.36 -34.60
C ASP A 699 -3.65 6.35 -34.42
N LYS A 700 -2.59 6.54 -35.21
CA LYS A 700 -1.37 5.71 -35.19
C LYS A 700 -0.19 6.39 -34.47
N SER A 701 -0.45 7.41 -33.66
CA SER A 701 0.57 8.15 -32.92
C SER A 701 1.25 7.31 -31.84
N LEU A 702 0.53 6.33 -31.26
CA LEU A 702 1.10 5.37 -30.33
C LEU A 702 1.97 4.35 -31.07
N LYS A 703 3.25 4.29 -30.71
CA LYS A 703 4.17 3.23 -31.12
C LYS A 703 4.50 2.38 -29.92
N ALA A 704 4.35 1.07 -30.03
CA ALA A 704 4.74 0.17 -28.96
C ALA A 704 5.32 -1.14 -29.47
N SER A 705 6.16 -1.75 -28.63
CA SER A 705 6.77 -3.05 -28.86
C SER A 705 7.05 -3.71 -27.51
N GLY A 706 6.89 -5.02 -27.43
CA GLY A 706 7.18 -5.79 -26.22
C GLY A 706 8.09 -6.97 -26.52
N SER A 707 8.94 -7.32 -25.57
CA SER A 707 9.71 -8.56 -25.54
C SER A 707 9.56 -9.25 -24.18
N TRP A 708 9.41 -10.57 -24.20
CA TRP A 708 9.45 -11.39 -22.99
C TRP A 708 10.79 -12.11 -22.91
N LYS A 709 11.42 -12.08 -21.73
CA LYS A 709 12.68 -12.80 -21.50
C LYS A 709 12.84 -13.19 -20.04
N ASN A 710 13.04 -14.49 -19.82
CA ASN A 710 13.37 -15.07 -18.50
C ASN A 710 12.40 -14.67 -17.38
N GLY A 711 11.08 -14.69 -17.63
CA GLY A 711 10.09 -14.37 -16.60
C GLY A 711 9.85 -12.87 -16.41
N LYS A 712 10.05 -12.07 -17.46
CA LYS A 712 9.80 -10.64 -17.44
C LYS A 712 9.37 -10.18 -18.82
N TRP A 713 8.27 -9.41 -18.87
CA TRP A 713 7.90 -8.58 -20.01
C TRP A 713 8.59 -7.23 -19.92
N GLN A 714 9.06 -6.74 -21.05
CA GLN A 714 9.55 -5.38 -21.23
C GLN A 714 8.80 -4.76 -22.41
N VAL A 715 7.97 -3.74 -22.13
CA VAL A 715 7.12 -3.09 -23.13
C VAL A 715 7.51 -1.63 -23.24
N VAL A 716 7.90 -1.21 -24.44
CA VAL A 716 8.16 0.19 -24.77
C VAL A 716 6.93 0.78 -25.41
N MET A 717 6.44 1.92 -24.91
CA MET A 717 5.36 2.71 -25.51
C MET A 717 5.82 4.15 -25.70
N ARG A 718 5.63 4.71 -26.90
CA ARG A 718 6.05 6.06 -27.27
C ARG A 718 4.95 6.83 -27.98
N ARG A 719 4.90 8.14 -27.75
CA ARG A 719 3.94 9.05 -28.37
C ARG A 719 4.51 10.48 -28.42
N PRO A 720 4.09 11.34 -29.38
CA PRO A 720 4.40 12.77 -29.36
C PRO A 720 4.09 13.44 -28.02
N LEU A 721 4.87 14.48 -27.67
CA LEU A 721 4.67 15.28 -26.45
C LEU A 721 3.35 16.07 -26.49
N SER A 722 2.93 16.52 -27.67
CA SER A 722 1.66 17.24 -27.80
C SER A 722 0.50 16.27 -27.94
N GLY A 723 -0.55 16.51 -27.15
CA GLY A 723 -1.80 15.77 -27.19
C GLY A 723 -2.68 16.04 -28.41
N GLY A 724 -2.35 17.06 -29.19
CA GLY A 724 -3.01 17.39 -30.46
C GLY A 724 -4.49 17.79 -30.32
N GLU A 725 -5.23 17.76 -31.43
CA GLU A 725 -6.61 18.25 -31.49
C GLU A 725 -7.65 17.39 -30.74
N GLN A 726 -7.25 16.21 -30.25
CA GLN A 726 -8.13 15.28 -29.52
C GLN A 726 -8.21 15.59 -28.01
N GLY A 727 -7.48 16.60 -27.54
CA GLY A 727 -7.49 17.02 -26.13
C GLY A 727 -6.76 16.07 -25.19
N ASP A 728 -5.90 15.20 -25.71
CA ASP A 728 -5.02 14.40 -24.87
C ASP A 728 -4.03 15.29 -24.12
N ILE A 729 -3.42 14.74 -23.08
CA ILE A 729 -2.49 15.47 -22.24
C ILE A 729 -1.29 16.01 -23.05
N ASP A 730 -0.93 17.27 -22.80
CA ASP A 730 0.32 17.86 -23.27
C ASP A 730 1.40 17.58 -22.22
N PHE A 731 2.45 16.88 -22.63
CA PHE A 731 3.55 16.49 -21.74
C PHE A 731 4.50 17.68 -21.50
N ALA A 732 4.06 18.65 -20.71
CA ALA A 732 4.82 19.85 -20.40
C ALA A 732 5.86 19.65 -19.29
N GLU A 733 7.03 20.27 -19.46
CA GLU A 733 8.06 20.32 -18.42
C GLU A 733 7.58 21.15 -17.22
N GLY A 734 7.93 20.72 -16.00
CA GLY A 734 7.56 21.36 -14.74
C GLY A 734 6.13 21.09 -14.26
N GLN A 735 5.31 20.38 -15.04
CA GLN A 735 3.94 20.03 -14.70
C GLN A 735 3.83 18.62 -14.14
N PHE A 736 3.08 18.47 -13.04
CA PHE A 736 2.71 17.17 -12.50
C PHE A 736 1.46 16.65 -13.20
N MET A 737 1.58 15.49 -13.84
CA MET A 737 0.54 14.87 -14.66
C MET A 737 0.09 13.54 -14.06
N PRO A 738 -1.20 13.26 -13.89
CA PRO A 738 -1.66 11.97 -13.40
C PRO A 738 -1.36 10.84 -14.40
N ILE A 739 -0.77 9.76 -13.91
CA ILE A 739 -0.47 8.55 -14.69
C ILE A 739 -0.89 7.30 -13.90
N SER A 740 -1.48 6.33 -14.58
CA SER A 740 -1.80 5.01 -13.99
C SER A 740 -1.52 3.89 -14.98
N PHE A 741 -1.38 2.67 -14.47
CA PHE A 741 -0.95 1.51 -15.24
C PHE A 741 -1.91 0.35 -15.06
N ALA A 742 -2.01 -0.52 -16.04
CA ALA A 742 -2.66 -1.81 -15.91
C ALA A 742 -1.90 -2.93 -16.65
N ASN A 743 -2.04 -4.16 -16.17
CA ASN A 743 -1.45 -5.36 -16.75
C ASN A 743 -2.44 -6.52 -16.68
N TRP A 744 -2.48 -7.29 -17.75
CA TRP A 744 -3.22 -8.54 -17.88
C TRP A 744 -2.23 -9.69 -18.02
N ASP A 745 -2.19 -10.61 -17.06
CA ASP A 745 -1.53 -11.92 -17.17
C ASP A 745 -2.47 -12.93 -17.84
N GLY A 746 -2.25 -13.15 -19.13
CA GLY A 746 -3.11 -13.97 -19.97
C GLY A 746 -3.15 -15.44 -19.55
N SER A 747 -2.06 -15.98 -18.97
CA SER A 747 -2.00 -17.35 -18.47
C SER A 747 -2.84 -17.52 -17.20
N ASN A 748 -3.02 -16.45 -16.43
CA ASN A 748 -3.87 -16.42 -15.24
C ASN A 748 -5.38 -16.19 -15.55
N GLY A 749 -5.72 -16.09 -16.85
CA GLY A 749 -7.09 -15.84 -17.32
C GLY A 749 -7.51 -14.37 -17.25
N GLU A 750 -6.56 -13.44 -17.23
CA GLU A 750 -6.83 -12.00 -17.17
C GLU A 750 -7.20 -11.47 -18.57
N VAL A 751 -8.39 -10.87 -18.68
CA VAL A 751 -8.89 -10.19 -19.88
C VAL A 751 -9.96 -9.16 -19.48
N GLY A 752 -10.12 -8.10 -20.26
CA GLY A 752 -11.17 -7.10 -20.03
C GLY A 752 -11.06 -6.48 -18.63
N SER A 753 -12.11 -6.56 -17.81
CA SER A 753 -12.09 -6.03 -16.43
C SER A 753 -11.22 -6.84 -15.47
N LYS A 754 -10.94 -8.12 -15.74
CA LYS A 754 -10.06 -8.95 -14.92
C LYS A 754 -8.61 -8.64 -15.26
N HIS A 755 -8.02 -7.73 -14.49
CA HIS A 755 -6.62 -7.33 -14.63
C HIS A 755 -6.12 -6.70 -13.34
N THR A 756 -4.82 -6.44 -13.30
CA THR A 756 -4.19 -5.67 -12.24
C THR A 756 -3.96 -4.24 -12.69
N LEU A 757 -4.12 -3.29 -11.79
CA LEU A 757 -4.04 -1.86 -12.07
C LEU A 757 -3.41 -1.09 -10.91
N SER A 758 -2.96 0.12 -11.20
CA SER A 758 -2.46 1.07 -10.22
C SER A 758 -3.51 2.14 -9.94
N THR A 759 -3.43 2.79 -8.77
CA THR A 759 -4.09 4.10 -8.59
C THR A 759 -3.35 5.19 -9.37
N TRP A 760 -3.83 6.44 -9.29
CA TRP A 760 -3.11 7.58 -9.85
C TRP A 760 -1.78 7.82 -9.14
N TYR A 761 -0.70 7.76 -9.90
CA TYR A 761 0.61 8.31 -9.56
C TYR A 761 0.85 9.61 -10.32
N TRP A 762 1.96 10.26 -10.04
CA TRP A 762 2.38 11.47 -10.74
C TRP A 762 3.51 11.19 -11.73
N LEU A 763 3.40 11.73 -12.93
CA LEU A 763 4.47 11.91 -13.90
C LEU A 763 4.99 13.35 -13.79
N LEU A 764 6.32 13.51 -13.77
CA LEU A 764 6.98 14.81 -13.84
C LEU A 764 8.05 14.77 -14.93
N LEU A 765 7.97 15.71 -15.87
CA LEU A 765 9.10 16.05 -16.73
C LEU A 765 9.84 17.22 -16.06
N PRO A 766 11.07 17.05 -15.55
CA PRO A 766 11.76 18.12 -14.84
C PRO A 766 11.95 19.34 -15.76
N PRO A 767 11.70 20.57 -15.27
CA PRO A 767 11.92 21.77 -16.06
C PRO A 767 13.40 22.01 -16.33
N GLU A 768 13.72 22.51 -17.51
CA GLU A 768 15.05 23.06 -17.76
C GLU A 768 15.40 24.14 -16.73
N ILE A 769 16.55 23.96 -16.07
CA ILE A 769 17.01 24.85 -15.00
C ILE A 769 17.59 26.11 -15.65
N ASP A 770 16.83 27.20 -15.64
CA ASP A 770 17.38 28.53 -15.93
C ASP A 770 18.20 29.02 -14.72
N TYR A 771 19.51 28.73 -14.75
CA TYR A 771 20.46 29.15 -13.72
C TYR A 771 20.53 30.67 -13.56
N VAL A 772 20.28 31.45 -14.63
CA VAL A 772 20.28 32.91 -14.57
C VAL A 772 19.07 33.39 -13.79
N TYR A 773 17.90 32.80 -14.02
CA TYR A 773 16.70 33.13 -13.25
C TYR A 773 16.83 32.67 -11.79
N ILE A 774 17.20 31.41 -11.58
CA ILE A 774 17.24 30.76 -10.26
C ILE A 774 18.27 31.39 -9.32
N TYR A 775 19.44 31.79 -9.81
CA TYR A 775 20.45 32.45 -8.98
C TYR A 775 20.44 33.97 -9.12
N GLY A 776 20.17 34.48 -10.32
CA GLY A 776 20.18 35.91 -10.61
C GLY A 776 19.05 36.67 -9.92
N MET A 777 17.83 36.12 -9.84
CA MET A 777 16.74 36.80 -9.12
C MET A 777 17.04 36.91 -7.61
N PRO A 778 17.40 35.82 -6.88
CA PRO A 778 17.81 35.92 -5.48
C PRO A 778 18.96 36.89 -5.23
N LEU A 779 20.01 36.84 -6.06
CA LEU A 779 21.17 37.73 -5.94
C LEU A 779 20.80 39.18 -6.24
N GLY A 780 19.97 39.43 -7.25
CA GLY A 780 19.47 40.75 -7.61
C GLY A 780 18.63 41.36 -6.50
N VAL A 781 17.67 40.61 -5.94
CA VAL A 781 16.85 41.07 -4.81
C VAL A 781 17.71 41.31 -3.57
N ALA A 782 18.61 40.39 -3.23
CA ALA A 782 19.54 40.57 -2.11
C ALA A 782 20.39 41.85 -2.30
N LEU A 783 20.94 42.07 -3.49
CA LEU A 783 21.73 43.26 -3.81
C LEU A 783 20.89 44.55 -3.69
N LEU A 784 19.66 44.56 -4.18
CA LEU A 784 18.76 45.71 -4.05
C LEU A 784 18.46 46.03 -2.59
N VAL A 785 18.18 45.02 -1.76
CA VAL A 785 17.97 45.21 -0.32
C VAL A 785 19.24 45.71 0.38
N PHE A 786 20.40 45.17 0.00
CA PHE A 786 21.70 45.62 0.49
C PHE A 786 21.94 47.10 0.19
N LEU A 787 21.73 47.52 -1.07
CA LEU A 787 21.88 48.91 -1.51
C LEU A 787 20.88 49.83 -0.83
N ALA A 788 19.62 49.41 -0.67
CA ALA A 788 18.61 50.13 0.09
C ALA A 788 19.03 50.32 1.55
N GLY A 789 19.60 49.27 2.17
CA GLY A 789 20.17 49.33 3.51
C GLY A 789 21.32 50.34 3.63
N ILE A 790 22.24 50.39 2.64
CA ILE A 790 23.31 51.39 2.59
C ILE A 790 22.74 52.82 2.46
N LEU A 791 21.76 53.02 1.59
CA LEU A 791 21.11 54.32 1.41
C LEU A 791 20.39 54.77 2.69
N LEU A 792 19.73 53.84 3.38
CA LEU A 792 19.09 54.09 4.67
C LEU A 792 20.12 54.52 5.73
N VAL A 793 21.23 53.80 5.87
CA VAL A 793 22.33 54.15 6.78
C VAL A 793 22.88 55.54 6.45
N ARG A 794 23.16 55.81 5.17
CA ARG A 794 23.67 57.11 4.71
C ARG A 794 22.68 58.24 5.00
N SER A 795 21.38 58.03 4.73
CA SER A 795 20.34 59.01 5.01
C SER A 795 20.21 59.29 6.50
N GLN A 796 20.28 58.27 7.36
CA GLN A 796 20.14 58.44 8.80
C GLN A 796 21.36 59.11 9.43
N ARG A 797 22.56 58.86 8.90
CA ARG A 797 23.79 59.55 9.32
C ARG A 797 23.91 60.98 8.81
N ARG A 798 23.15 61.38 7.78
CA ARG A 798 23.06 62.78 7.33
C ARG A 798 22.10 63.63 8.18
N LYS A 799 21.22 62.99 8.96
CA LYS A 799 20.26 63.65 9.87
C LYS A 799 20.79 63.85 11.29
N THR A 800 21.96 63.27 11.57
CA THR A 800 22.82 63.54 12.74
C THR A 800 23.91 64.49 12.33
#